data_AF-A0A7R6W914-F1
#
_entry.id   AF-A0A7R6W914-F1
#
_cell.length_a   1.000
_cell.length_b   1.000
_cell.length_c   1.000
_cell.angle_alpha   90.00
_cell.angle_beta   90.00
_cell.angle_gamma   90.00
#
_symmetry.space_group_name_H-M   'P 1'
#
loop_
_entity.id
_entity.type
_entity.pdbx_description
1 polymer ?
#
loop_
_entity_poly.entity_id
_entity_poly.type
_entity_poly.pdbx_seq_one_letter_code
_entity_poly.pdbx_strand_id
1 'polypeptide(L)'
;MQVNVLRVTFLIMLAGLFSCAQDNVQVRKKVNIAKQAAAPATSKGLINIITKKGEQIELYNNSYALLIGVSHYTAGWPSLTAIPDELDDVERMLNQQGFTKVVRVDNPNKKQLRAAFNDFIDEYGYDAGNRLLFFYSGHGHSFDGDKRGYLVPTDAPNPHQNKKGFLRKALSMNQIMTWSRNMDAKHALFLFDSCFSGSVFQSKALKDTPKYISRLSTKSVRQFITAGNEEDEVPASSTFTPAFVSALEDGLADRNGDGYVTGSELGMYLQEEVPKSVRQMPQYGKISDFKLSRGDFIFVLDNNAGPEPVQPGKLTPVVPPPAPLLATGSLQVNVYVPDARITVNGMEYRASKGKPLNLSALPVGKLAITVAANGYETEQRLVKIKAGQWVQPQFYLPIIKPDPVPIVPPNPPVELGITPDMANIQGSCYQMGSPDWETDRDSDEQQHQVCVSDFQMGKKEVTVGEFRKFVRATGYRTQAEQNIKEQGCYAYSNSEKQWAWRARHYWDHIGFSQTNQHPVVCVSWMDVQNYIGWLNENSAGGYRLPTEAEWEYAARAGTQTAYFWGSAVDAKACRYANIADKAHNWSKFFPCDDGAKYTNTVASYRPNAFGLYDMSGNVWEWTCSKYDKNYSGGEKKCLSKNHASDGAKLVLRGGSFYSGLRRLRVAHRDRDYPWERHDSWGFRLARAR
;
A
#
# COMPACT_ATOMS: atom_id res chain seq x y z
N MET A 1 -31.01 -41.78 59.43
CA MET A 1 -30.64 -40.54 60.14
C MET A 1 -29.41 -39.96 59.43
N GLN A 2 -29.52 -38.74 58.89
CA GLN A 2 -28.48 -37.75 58.52
C GLN A 2 -27.14 -38.22 57.89
N VAL A 3 -26.82 -37.87 56.63
CA VAL A 3 -26.34 -36.57 56.08
C VAL A 3 -24.81 -36.36 56.16
N ASN A 4 -24.21 -36.33 54.95
CA ASN A 4 -23.14 -35.47 54.40
C ASN A 4 -21.65 -35.50 54.82
N VAL A 5 -20.86 -35.18 53.76
CA VAL A 5 -19.64 -34.35 53.64
C VAL A 5 -18.33 -35.16 53.38
N LEU A 6 -17.83 -35.28 52.14
CA LEU A 6 -17.02 -34.36 51.27
C LEU A 6 -15.50 -34.39 51.55
N ARG A 7 -14.70 -34.83 50.57
CA ARG A 7 -13.58 -34.06 49.98
C ARG A 7 -12.83 -34.83 48.87
N VAL A 8 -12.55 -34.09 47.80
CA VAL A 8 -11.82 -34.47 46.58
C VAL A 8 -10.48 -33.72 46.58
N THR A 9 -9.36 -34.35 46.20
CA THR A 9 -8.27 -33.75 45.39
C THR A 9 -7.34 -34.84 44.78
N PHE A 10 -7.37 -34.98 43.45
CA PHE A 10 -6.30 -35.17 42.43
C PHE A 10 -4.98 -35.95 42.74
N LEU A 11 -4.55 -36.90 41.87
CA LEU A 11 -3.69 -36.75 40.66
C LEU A 11 -3.06 -38.11 40.20
N ILE A 12 -2.87 -38.28 38.87
CA ILE A 12 -1.91 -39.13 38.09
C ILE A 12 -2.40 -40.42 37.38
N MET A 13 -2.05 -40.44 36.08
CA MET A 13 -2.24 -41.38 34.96
C MET A 13 -1.62 -42.78 35.10
N LEU A 14 -2.11 -43.77 34.32
CA LEU A 14 -1.34 -44.45 33.25
C LEU A 14 -2.18 -45.45 32.39
N ALA A 15 -2.05 -45.29 31.07
CA ALA A 15 -2.05 -46.22 29.92
C ALA A 15 -2.87 -47.54 29.84
N GLY A 16 -3.49 -47.76 28.67
CA GLY A 16 -3.81 -49.06 28.04
C GLY A 16 -4.23 -48.83 26.57
N LEU A 17 -3.44 -49.20 25.55
CA LEU A 17 -3.37 -50.51 24.86
C LEU A 17 -4.64 -50.88 24.06
N PHE A 18 -4.54 -51.01 22.72
CA PHE A 18 -4.55 -52.31 22.01
C PHE A 18 -4.59 -52.16 20.46
N SER A 19 -3.84 -53.05 19.80
CA SER A 19 -3.73 -53.28 18.35
C SER A 19 -4.43 -54.60 17.99
N CYS A 20 -4.92 -54.75 16.75
CA CYS A 20 -4.97 -56.05 16.05
C CYS A 20 -5.28 -55.90 14.54
N ALA A 21 -4.79 -56.86 13.75
CA ALA A 21 -4.59 -56.86 12.30
C ALA A 21 -5.46 -57.88 11.53
N GLN A 22 -5.53 -57.72 10.18
CA GLN A 22 -5.62 -58.73 9.07
C GLN A 22 -6.80 -59.75 9.05
N ASP A 23 -7.37 -60.28 7.96
CA ASP A 23 -7.05 -60.50 6.52
C ASP A 23 -8.37 -60.72 5.71
N ASN A 24 -8.38 -60.56 4.37
CA ASN A 24 -9.00 -61.52 3.43
C ASN A 24 -8.78 -61.24 1.92
N VAL A 25 -8.79 -62.34 1.16
CA VAL A 25 -8.09 -62.66 -0.10
C VAL A 25 -8.87 -62.37 -1.41
N GLN A 26 -8.09 -62.25 -2.49
CA GLN A 26 -8.32 -62.03 -3.93
C GLN A 26 -9.30 -62.95 -4.69
N VAL A 27 -9.94 -62.41 -5.75
CA VAL A 27 -10.22 -63.11 -7.04
C VAL A 27 -9.98 -62.18 -8.23
N ARG A 28 -9.18 -62.64 -9.20
CA ARG A 28 -8.80 -61.96 -10.47
C ARG A 28 -9.88 -62.11 -11.55
N LYS A 29 -10.07 -61.06 -12.36
CA LYS A 29 -10.34 -61.17 -13.81
C LYS A 29 -9.56 -60.11 -14.58
N LYS A 30 -8.59 -60.55 -15.40
CA LYS A 30 -7.90 -59.74 -16.41
C LYS A 30 -8.80 -59.66 -17.65
N VAL A 31 -9.05 -58.45 -18.14
CA VAL A 31 -9.38 -58.20 -19.55
C VAL A 31 -8.42 -57.13 -20.03
N ASN A 32 -7.54 -57.52 -20.96
CA ASN A 32 -6.71 -56.60 -21.75
C ASN A 32 -7.61 -55.96 -22.80
N ILE A 33 -7.75 -54.63 -22.78
CA ILE A 33 -8.18 -53.85 -23.94
C ILE A 33 -7.09 -52.82 -24.21
N ALA A 34 -6.69 -52.80 -25.48
CA ALA A 34 -5.63 -51.98 -26.04
C ALA A 34 -5.75 -50.51 -25.65
N LYS A 35 -4.62 -49.91 -25.24
CA LYS A 35 -4.46 -48.46 -25.23
C LYS A 35 -4.60 -47.95 -26.67
N GLN A 36 -5.82 -47.57 -27.03
CA GLN A 36 -6.05 -46.66 -28.13
C GLN A 36 -5.38 -45.35 -27.72
N ALA A 37 -4.34 -44.95 -28.46
CA ALA A 37 -3.75 -43.63 -28.32
C ALA A 37 -4.87 -42.62 -28.57
N ALA A 38 -5.32 -41.96 -27.50
CA ALA A 38 -6.18 -40.81 -27.61
C ALA A 38 -5.44 -39.77 -28.47
N ALA A 39 -6.12 -39.29 -29.52
CA ALA A 39 -5.73 -38.06 -30.19
C ALA A 39 -5.48 -36.98 -29.11
N PRO A 40 -4.51 -36.07 -29.29
CA PRO A 40 -4.14 -35.13 -28.24
C PRO A 40 -5.38 -34.35 -27.82
N ALA A 41 -5.80 -34.54 -26.58
CA ALA A 41 -6.86 -33.76 -25.97
C ALA A 41 -6.45 -32.30 -26.11
N THR A 42 -7.26 -31.52 -26.82
CA THR A 42 -7.10 -30.08 -26.93
C THR A 42 -7.04 -29.51 -25.51
N SER A 43 -5.95 -28.81 -25.20
CA SER A 43 -5.52 -28.32 -23.89
C SER A 43 -6.40 -27.19 -23.33
N LYS A 44 -7.73 -27.26 -23.52
CA LYS A 44 -8.67 -26.28 -22.97
C LYS A 44 -8.82 -26.57 -21.48
N GLY A 45 -8.18 -25.75 -20.64
CA GLY A 45 -8.24 -25.82 -19.18
C GLY A 45 -6.87 -25.79 -18.50
N LEU A 46 -5.83 -26.25 -19.21
CA LEU A 46 -4.44 -26.19 -18.79
C LEU A 46 -3.91 -24.77 -19.00
N ILE A 47 -3.59 -24.09 -17.90
CA ILE A 47 -2.88 -22.81 -17.96
C ILE A 47 -1.45 -23.03 -17.52
N ASN A 48 -0.53 -22.85 -18.46
CA ASN A 48 0.89 -22.79 -18.20
C ASN A 48 1.32 -21.34 -18.14
N ILE A 49 2.02 -20.96 -17.07
CA ILE A 49 2.62 -19.64 -16.92
C ILE A 49 4.12 -19.73 -17.20
N ILE A 50 4.67 -18.73 -17.87
CA ILE A 50 6.12 -18.60 -18.05
C ILE A 50 6.60 -17.59 -17.03
N THR A 51 7.42 -18.03 -16.08
CA THR A 51 8.02 -17.09 -15.12
C THR A 51 9.06 -16.22 -15.81
N LYS A 52 9.46 -15.11 -15.18
CA LYS A 52 10.56 -14.26 -15.65
C LYS A 52 11.90 -15.00 -15.90
N LYS A 53 12.07 -16.20 -15.34
CA LYS A 53 13.25 -17.06 -15.56
C LYS A 53 13.09 -18.03 -16.74
N GLY A 54 11.98 -17.97 -17.48
CA GLY A 54 11.66 -18.88 -18.58
C GLY A 54 11.12 -20.25 -18.12
N GLU A 55 10.91 -20.47 -16.82
CA GLU A 55 10.33 -21.71 -16.30
C GLU A 55 8.84 -21.78 -16.65
N GLN A 56 8.42 -22.82 -17.37
CA GLN A 56 7.02 -23.17 -17.56
C GLN A 56 6.48 -23.83 -16.29
N ILE A 57 5.41 -23.29 -15.73
CA ILE A 57 4.72 -23.85 -14.57
C ILE A 57 3.28 -24.13 -14.96
N GLU A 58 2.88 -25.39 -14.82
CA GLU A 58 1.48 -25.80 -14.91
C GLU A 58 0.73 -25.29 -13.68
N LEU A 59 -0.18 -24.33 -13.91
CA LEU A 59 -0.83 -23.59 -12.85
C LEU A 59 -2.16 -24.25 -12.44
N TYR A 60 -2.97 -24.66 -13.41
CA TYR A 60 -4.28 -25.28 -13.17
C TYR A 60 -4.50 -26.48 -14.07
N ASN A 61 -5.19 -27.49 -13.53
CA ASN A 61 -5.67 -28.63 -14.30
C ASN A 61 -6.96 -28.24 -15.03
N ASN A 62 -7.86 -27.55 -14.33
CA ASN A 62 -9.16 -27.13 -14.85
C ASN A 62 -9.59 -25.77 -14.28
N SER A 63 -10.51 -25.12 -14.99
CA SER A 63 -11.02 -23.78 -14.67
C SER A 63 -12.53 -23.76 -14.76
N TYR A 64 -13.21 -23.42 -13.66
CA TYR A 64 -14.66 -23.43 -13.55
C TYR A 64 -15.20 -22.10 -13.01
N ALA A 65 -16.35 -21.67 -13.51
CA ALA A 65 -16.99 -20.45 -13.05
C ALA A 65 -18.47 -20.65 -12.70
N LEU A 66 -18.93 -19.97 -11.65
CA LEU A 66 -20.33 -19.82 -11.28
C LEU A 66 -20.73 -18.36 -11.48
N LEU A 67 -21.67 -18.09 -12.39
CA LEU A 67 -22.29 -16.78 -12.57
C LEU A 67 -23.72 -16.79 -12.05
N ILE A 68 -24.02 -15.81 -11.20
CA ILE A 68 -25.33 -15.63 -10.62
C ILE A 68 -25.79 -14.20 -10.92
N GLY A 69 -26.92 -14.07 -11.57
CA GLY A 69 -27.54 -12.77 -11.87
C GLY A 69 -28.91 -12.69 -11.24
N VAL A 70 -29.23 -11.58 -10.56
CA VAL A 70 -30.54 -11.33 -10.00
C VAL A 70 -31.10 -10.03 -10.57
N SER A 71 -31.84 -10.13 -11.68
CA SER A 71 -32.42 -8.99 -12.39
C SER A 71 -33.87 -8.71 -12.03
N HIS A 72 -34.63 -9.73 -11.63
CA HIS A 72 -36.08 -9.67 -11.40
C HIS A 72 -36.45 -10.03 -9.97
N TYR A 73 -36.76 -9.02 -9.17
CA TYR A 73 -37.12 -9.18 -7.76
C TYR A 73 -38.63 -9.25 -7.56
N THR A 74 -39.06 -10.18 -6.72
CA THR A 74 -40.49 -10.44 -6.43
C THR A 74 -40.94 -9.87 -5.08
N ALA A 75 -40.03 -9.28 -4.31
CA ALA A 75 -40.27 -8.95 -2.90
C ALA A 75 -39.77 -7.53 -2.52
N GLY A 76 -40.05 -6.51 -3.34
CA GLY A 76 -39.89 -5.11 -2.96
C GLY A 76 -38.49 -4.51 -3.18
N TRP A 77 -37.68 -5.15 -4.02
CA TRP A 77 -36.43 -4.60 -4.54
C TRP A 77 -36.61 -4.14 -6.00
N PRO A 78 -35.95 -3.06 -6.46
CA PRO A 78 -35.99 -2.65 -7.85
C PRO A 78 -35.37 -3.70 -8.79
N SER A 79 -35.93 -3.85 -9.99
CA SER A 79 -35.32 -4.70 -11.03
C SER A 79 -34.04 -4.08 -11.60
N LEU A 80 -33.09 -4.92 -11.99
CA LEU A 80 -31.80 -4.54 -12.58
C LEU A 80 -31.69 -5.15 -13.98
N THR A 81 -32.22 -4.43 -14.98
CA THR A 81 -32.48 -4.97 -16.32
C THR A 81 -31.22 -5.19 -17.17
N ALA A 82 -30.09 -4.59 -16.82
CA ALA A 82 -28.83 -4.75 -17.55
C ALA A 82 -28.10 -6.07 -17.25
N ILE A 83 -28.42 -6.74 -16.13
CA ILE A 83 -27.70 -7.93 -15.66
C ILE A 83 -27.66 -9.08 -16.67
N PRO A 84 -28.75 -9.43 -17.39
CA PRO A 84 -28.69 -10.53 -18.35
C PRO A 84 -27.63 -10.33 -19.44
N ASP A 85 -27.57 -9.12 -20.02
CA ASP A 85 -26.61 -8.77 -21.08
C ASP A 85 -25.17 -8.69 -20.51
N GLU A 86 -25.03 -8.10 -19.32
CA GLU A 86 -23.74 -8.06 -18.61
C GLU A 86 -23.20 -9.45 -18.29
N LEU A 87 -24.07 -10.41 -17.93
CA LEU A 87 -23.69 -11.80 -17.72
C LEU A 87 -23.30 -12.52 -19.01
N ASP A 88 -23.92 -12.19 -20.14
CA ASP A 88 -23.52 -12.73 -21.45
C ASP A 88 -22.07 -12.31 -21.77
N ASP A 89 -21.73 -11.05 -21.50
CA ASP A 89 -20.38 -10.53 -21.70
C ASP A 89 -19.34 -11.19 -20.78
N VAL A 90 -19.66 -11.37 -19.49
CA VAL A 90 -18.77 -12.07 -18.56
C VAL A 90 -18.61 -13.54 -18.93
N GLU A 91 -19.69 -14.23 -19.28
CA GLU A 91 -19.63 -15.64 -19.70
C GLU A 91 -18.78 -15.82 -20.96
N ARG A 92 -18.96 -14.94 -21.96
CA ARG A 92 -18.14 -14.91 -23.18
C ARG A 92 -16.65 -14.71 -22.86
N MET A 93 -16.32 -13.71 -22.06
CA MET A 93 -14.94 -13.41 -21.65
C MET A 93 -14.32 -14.58 -20.86
N LEU A 94 -15.06 -15.20 -19.92
CA LEU A 94 -14.54 -16.34 -19.15
C LEU A 94 -14.29 -17.57 -20.03
N ASN A 95 -15.16 -17.83 -21.01
CA ASN A 95 -14.93 -18.89 -21.99
C ASN A 95 -13.64 -18.65 -22.80
N GLN A 96 -13.36 -17.40 -23.19
CA GLN A 96 -12.10 -17.02 -23.85
C GLN A 96 -10.89 -17.21 -22.93
N GLN A 97 -11.05 -16.92 -21.64
CA GLN A 97 -10.04 -17.12 -20.59
C GLN A 97 -9.83 -18.60 -20.18
N GLY A 98 -10.39 -19.55 -20.92
CA GLY A 98 -10.17 -20.98 -20.73
C GLY A 98 -10.96 -21.60 -19.58
N PHE A 99 -12.04 -20.98 -19.12
CA PHE A 99 -13.00 -21.62 -18.22
C PHE A 99 -13.81 -22.65 -19.01
N THR A 100 -13.57 -23.93 -18.73
CA THR A 100 -14.10 -25.05 -19.53
C THR A 100 -15.57 -25.32 -19.24
N LYS A 101 -16.03 -24.95 -18.05
CA LYS A 101 -17.44 -24.99 -17.69
C LYS A 101 -17.81 -23.77 -16.87
N VAL A 102 -18.77 -23.04 -17.42
CA VAL A 102 -19.42 -21.88 -16.83
C VAL A 102 -20.84 -22.29 -16.43
N VAL A 103 -21.18 -22.17 -15.15
CA VAL A 103 -22.51 -22.48 -14.60
C VAL A 103 -23.24 -21.17 -14.37
N ARG A 104 -24.32 -20.93 -15.10
CA ARG A 104 -25.14 -19.73 -14.97
C ARG A 104 -26.44 -20.02 -14.22
N VAL A 105 -26.79 -19.13 -13.29
CA VAL A 105 -28.04 -19.18 -12.52
C VAL A 105 -28.69 -17.80 -12.50
N ASP A 106 -29.74 -17.64 -13.30
CA ASP A 106 -30.50 -16.40 -13.38
C ASP A 106 -31.67 -16.41 -12.38
N ASN A 107 -31.86 -15.28 -11.69
CA ASN A 107 -32.97 -14.98 -10.81
C ASN A 107 -33.26 -16.03 -9.72
N PRO A 108 -32.23 -16.54 -8.99
CA PRO A 108 -32.45 -17.53 -7.95
C PRO A 108 -33.24 -16.96 -6.76
N ASN A 109 -34.20 -17.75 -6.26
CA ASN A 109 -34.72 -17.58 -4.91
C ASN A 109 -33.70 -18.09 -3.86
N LYS A 110 -33.97 -17.90 -2.56
CA LYS A 110 -33.09 -18.36 -1.47
C LYS A 110 -32.58 -19.79 -1.64
N LYS A 111 -33.46 -20.74 -1.95
CA LYS A 111 -33.11 -22.16 -2.02
C LYS A 111 -32.16 -22.40 -3.19
N GLN A 112 -32.49 -21.84 -4.35
CA GLN A 112 -31.68 -21.93 -5.56
C GLN A 112 -30.32 -21.23 -5.39
N LEU A 113 -30.29 -20.04 -4.76
CA LEU A 113 -29.05 -19.29 -4.54
C LEU A 113 -28.09 -20.10 -3.66
N ARG A 114 -28.59 -20.68 -2.57
CA ARG A 114 -27.77 -21.52 -1.69
C ARG A 114 -27.33 -22.82 -2.38
N ALA A 115 -28.21 -23.45 -3.14
CA ALA A 115 -27.90 -24.66 -3.91
C ALA A 115 -26.82 -24.37 -4.96
N ALA A 116 -26.93 -23.26 -5.70
CA ALA A 116 -25.95 -22.87 -6.71
C ALA A 116 -24.51 -22.81 -6.16
N PHE A 117 -24.31 -22.18 -5.01
CA PHE A 117 -22.99 -22.18 -4.36
C PHE A 117 -22.58 -23.58 -3.89
N ASN A 118 -23.43 -24.26 -3.13
CA ASN A 118 -23.13 -25.59 -2.58
C ASN A 118 -22.81 -26.60 -3.69
N ASP A 119 -23.70 -26.77 -4.66
CA ASP A 119 -23.59 -27.77 -5.72
C ASP A 119 -22.35 -27.50 -6.58
N PHE A 120 -22.03 -26.23 -6.86
CA PHE A 120 -20.81 -25.88 -7.58
C PHE A 120 -19.53 -26.19 -6.78
N ILE A 121 -19.54 -25.96 -5.47
CA ILE A 121 -18.42 -26.29 -4.59
C ILE A 121 -18.27 -27.80 -4.44
N ASP A 122 -19.38 -28.52 -4.29
CA ASP A 122 -19.37 -29.97 -4.14
C ASP A 122 -18.85 -30.65 -5.41
N GLU A 123 -19.18 -30.11 -6.58
CA GLU A 123 -18.70 -30.64 -7.86
C GLU A 123 -17.23 -30.26 -8.16
N TYR A 124 -16.82 -29.01 -7.93
CA TYR A 124 -15.52 -28.50 -8.43
C TYR A 124 -14.54 -28.03 -7.34
N GLY A 125 -14.98 -27.89 -6.09
CA GLY A 125 -14.25 -27.25 -4.98
C GLY A 125 -13.26 -28.13 -4.25
N TYR A 126 -13.34 -29.45 -4.38
CA TYR A 126 -12.50 -30.40 -3.63
C TYR A 126 -11.36 -31.01 -4.46
N ASP A 127 -11.08 -30.48 -5.66
CA ASP A 127 -9.89 -30.83 -6.43
C ASP A 127 -8.85 -29.69 -6.34
N ALA A 128 -7.70 -29.99 -5.73
CA ALA A 128 -6.60 -29.04 -5.51
C ALA A 128 -5.92 -28.52 -6.79
N GLY A 129 -6.20 -29.11 -7.95
CA GLY A 129 -5.74 -28.63 -9.26
C GLY A 129 -6.62 -27.53 -9.87
N ASN A 130 -7.81 -27.31 -9.34
CA ASN A 130 -8.80 -26.40 -9.94
C ASN A 130 -8.57 -24.93 -9.58
N ARG A 131 -8.96 -24.03 -10.49
CA ARG A 131 -9.32 -22.65 -10.16
C ARG A 131 -10.82 -22.41 -10.32
N LEU A 132 -11.39 -21.71 -9.34
CA LEU A 132 -12.82 -21.41 -9.29
C LEU A 132 -13.07 -19.91 -9.31
N LEU A 133 -14.02 -19.47 -10.12
CA LEU A 133 -14.49 -18.08 -10.12
C LEU A 133 -15.97 -18.04 -9.74
N PHE A 134 -16.31 -17.18 -8.80
CA PHE A 134 -17.68 -16.93 -8.37
C PHE A 134 -18.00 -15.48 -8.72
N PHE A 135 -18.99 -15.27 -9.58
CA PHE A 135 -19.47 -13.95 -9.96
C PHE A 135 -20.94 -13.81 -9.55
N TYR A 136 -21.26 -12.74 -8.84
CA TYR A 136 -22.63 -12.40 -8.47
C TYR A 136 -22.91 -10.96 -8.87
N SER A 137 -24.01 -10.72 -9.60
CA SER A 137 -24.55 -9.38 -9.85
C SER A 137 -26.01 -9.30 -9.40
N GLY A 138 -26.33 -8.25 -8.65
CA GLY A 138 -27.66 -8.02 -8.08
C GLY A 138 -27.64 -7.03 -6.91
N HIS A 139 -28.72 -6.96 -6.16
CA HIS A 139 -28.75 -6.23 -4.90
C HIS A 139 -27.92 -6.93 -3.82
N GLY A 140 -27.25 -6.11 -3.03
CA GLY A 140 -26.64 -6.46 -1.75
C GLY A 140 -27.23 -5.58 -0.66
N HIS A 141 -27.16 -6.03 0.59
CA HIS A 141 -27.60 -5.24 1.72
C HIS A 141 -26.71 -5.43 2.93
N SER A 142 -26.71 -4.43 3.80
CA SER A 142 -26.07 -4.45 5.10
C SER A 142 -26.81 -3.53 6.06
N PHE A 143 -26.74 -3.81 7.36
CA PHE A 143 -27.40 -2.98 8.36
C PHE A 143 -26.39 -2.03 9.00
N ASP A 144 -26.84 -0.82 9.36
CA ASP A 144 -26.02 0.17 10.08
C ASP A 144 -25.39 -0.43 11.34
N GLY A 145 -24.07 -0.32 11.47
CA GLY A 145 -23.29 -0.89 12.57
C GLY A 145 -23.18 -2.42 12.58
N ASP A 146 -23.88 -3.11 11.66
CA ASP A 146 -23.70 -4.53 11.40
C ASP A 146 -22.70 -4.69 10.27
N LYS A 147 -21.54 -5.20 10.66
CA LYS A 147 -20.46 -5.57 9.76
C LYS A 147 -20.92 -6.61 8.70
N ARG A 148 -22.00 -7.37 8.91
CA ARG A 148 -22.39 -8.49 8.02
C ARG A 148 -23.07 -8.01 6.73
N GLY A 149 -22.47 -8.36 5.58
CA GLY A 149 -23.09 -8.23 4.25
C GLY A 149 -23.97 -9.41 3.86
N TYR A 150 -24.96 -9.18 2.99
CA TYR A 150 -25.91 -10.18 2.51
C TYR A 150 -26.22 -10.05 1.01
N LEU A 151 -26.16 -11.17 0.27
CA LEU A 151 -26.69 -11.27 -1.10
C LEU A 151 -28.21 -11.42 -1.07
N VAL A 152 -28.89 -10.71 -1.97
CA VAL A 152 -30.35 -10.63 -2.01
C VAL A 152 -30.90 -11.51 -3.13
N PRO A 153 -31.49 -12.69 -2.83
CA PRO A 153 -32.21 -13.48 -3.82
C PRO A 153 -33.55 -12.85 -4.21
N THR A 154 -34.16 -13.33 -5.29
CA THR A 154 -35.39 -12.77 -5.87
C THR A 154 -36.57 -12.69 -4.91
N ASP A 155 -36.61 -13.54 -3.89
CA ASP A 155 -37.72 -13.69 -2.95
C ASP A 155 -37.45 -13.04 -1.57
N ALA A 156 -36.29 -12.41 -1.36
CA ALA A 156 -35.97 -11.72 -0.11
C ALA A 156 -36.69 -10.37 -0.01
N PRO A 157 -37.49 -10.11 1.05
CA PRO A 157 -38.24 -8.87 1.17
C PRO A 157 -37.33 -7.67 1.45
N ASN A 158 -37.79 -6.45 1.17
CA ASN A 158 -37.09 -5.23 1.57
C ASN A 158 -36.86 -5.20 3.11
N PRO A 159 -35.62 -5.02 3.59
CA PRO A 159 -35.27 -5.09 5.01
C PRO A 159 -35.89 -3.97 5.85
N HIS A 160 -36.21 -2.81 5.25
CA HIS A 160 -36.92 -1.72 5.93
C HIS A 160 -38.38 -2.08 6.22
N GLN A 161 -38.98 -2.96 5.41
CA GLN A 161 -40.36 -3.42 5.57
C GLN A 161 -40.45 -4.71 6.40
N ASN A 162 -39.54 -5.65 6.18
CA ASN A 162 -39.55 -6.96 6.85
C ASN A 162 -38.15 -7.51 7.09
N LYS A 163 -37.44 -6.91 8.06
CA LYS A 163 -36.10 -7.34 8.48
C LYS A 163 -36.00 -8.83 8.82
N LYS A 164 -37.00 -9.40 9.49
CA LYS A 164 -37.01 -10.83 9.87
C LYS A 164 -37.13 -11.74 8.65
N GLY A 165 -37.98 -11.38 7.70
CA GLY A 165 -38.13 -12.09 6.42
C GLY A 165 -36.87 -11.98 5.58
N PHE A 166 -36.25 -10.80 5.55
CA PHE A 166 -34.98 -10.56 4.86
C PHE A 166 -33.87 -11.46 5.42
N LEU A 167 -33.60 -11.42 6.73
CA LEU A 167 -32.56 -12.23 7.37
C LEU A 167 -32.78 -13.75 7.21
N ARG A 168 -34.04 -14.18 7.03
CA ARG A 168 -34.36 -15.59 6.75
C ARG A 168 -34.06 -16.00 5.32
N LYS A 169 -34.01 -15.07 4.36
CA LYS A 169 -33.92 -15.37 2.93
C LYS A 169 -32.61 -14.92 2.29
N ALA A 170 -32.05 -13.80 2.71
CA ALA A 170 -30.78 -13.30 2.20
C ALA A 170 -29.62 -14.26 2.57
N LEU A 171 -28.64 -14.36 1.68
CA LEU A 171 -27.46 -15.22 1.88
C LEU A 171 -26.35 -14.39 2.52
N SER A 172 -25.98 -14.74 3.76
CA SER A 172 -24.93 -14.01 4.48
C SER A 172 -23.56 -14.26 3.86
N MET A 173 -22.77 -13.19 3.73
CA MET A 173 -21.37 -13.27 3.31
C MET A 173 -20.57 -14.20 4.22
N ASN A 174 -20.84 -14.26 5.53
CA ASN A 174 -20.16 -15.19 6.43
C ASN A 174 -20.28 -16.66 6.00
N GLN A 175 -21.41 -17.05 5.42
CA GLN A 175 -21.59 -18.41 4.88
C GLN A 175 -20.67 -18.63 3.68
N ILE A 176 -20.53 -17.65 2.79
CA ILE A 176 -19.63 -17.69 1.63
C ILE A 176 -18.17 -17.79 2.10
N MET A 177 -17.80 -17.03 3.14
CA MET A 177 -16.45 -17.15 3.72
C MET A 177 -16.21 -18.52 4.35
N THR A 178 -17.21 -19.13 5.00
CA THR A 178 -17.10 -20.52 5.50
C THR A 178 -16.88 -21.50 4.35
N TRP A 179 -17.68 -21.41 3.30
CA TRP A 179 -17.51 -22.22 2.10
C TRP A 179 -16.13 -22.05 1.47
N SER A 180 -15.66 -20.80 1.33
CA SER A 180 -14.33 -20.50 0.76
C SER A 180 -13.18 -21.15 1.54
N ARG A 181 -13.30 -21.29 2.86
CA ARG A 181 -12.27 -21.93 3.70
C ARG A 181 -12.25 -23.44 3.56
N ASN A 182 -13.39 -24.04 3.24
CA ASN A 182 -13.55 -25.49 3.22
C ASN A 182 -13.26 -26.11 1.85
N MET A 183 -13.04 -25.30 0.80
CA MET A 183 -12.62 -25.79 -0.52
C MET A 183 -11.14 -26.17 -0.53
N ASP A 184 -10.78 -27.20 -1.29
CA ASP A 184 -9.39 -27.59 -1.57
C ASP A 184 -8.82 -26.96 -2.85
N ALA A 185 -9.69 -26.43 -3.73
CA ALA A 185 -9.31 -25.77 -4.97
C ALA A 185 -8.15 -24.79 -4.78
N LYS A 186 -7.21 -24.77 -5.73
CA LYS A 186 -5.97 -23.98 -5.61
C LYS A 186 -6.31 -22.51 -5.43
N HIS A 187 -7.01 -21.94 -6.40
CA HIS A 187 -7.42 -20.55 -6.39
C HIS A 187 -8.93 -20.43 -6.43
N ALA A 188 -9.49 -19.54 -5.62
CA ALA A 188 -10.88 -19.12 -5.74
C ALA A 188 -10.96 -17.59 -5.72
N LEU A 189 -11.62 -17.02 -6.72
CA LEU A 189 -11.91 -15.59 -6.82
C LEU A 189 -13.41 -15.36 -6.71
N PHE A 190 -13.82 -14.48 -5.81
CA PHE A 190 -15.20 -14.10 -5.57
C PHE A 190 -15.39 -12.63 -5.96
N LEU A 191 -16.17 -12.37 -7.00
CA LEU A 191 -16.51 -11.06 -7.54
C LEU A 191 -17.98 -10.78 -7.25
N PHE A 192 -18.27 -9.69 -6.56
CA PHE A 192 -19.63 -9.28 -6.22
C PHE A 192 -19.93 -7.87 -6.76
N ASP A 193 -20.70 -7.82 -7.81
CA ASP A 193 -21.32 -6.60 -8.33
C ASP A 193 -22.58 -6.27 -7.52
N SER A 194 -22.38 -5.88 -6.26
CA SER A 194 -23.43 -5.57 -5.27
C SER A 194 -22.84 -4.77 -4.09
N CYS A 195 -23.68 -3.99 -3.40
CA CYS A 195 -23.26 -3.17 -2.26
C CYS A 195 -23.22 -3.93 -0.92
N PHE A 196 -22.15 -3.73 -0.13
CA PHE A 196 -22.03 -4.31 1.22
C PHE A 196 -21.26 -3.39 2.18
N SER A 197 -21.53 -3.55 3.48
CA SER A 197 -20.98 -2.77 4.57
C SER A 197 -19.56 -3.12 5.03
N GLY A 198 -18.75 -3.79 4.20
CA GLY A 198 -17.30 -3.83 4.45
C GLY A 198 -16.82 -4.55 5.71
N SER A 199 -17.27 -5.78 5.99
CA SER A 199 -16.53 -6.67 6.94
C SER A 199 -15.96 -7.95 6.37
N VAL A 200 -16.25 -8.25 5.11
CA VAL A 200 -15.63 -9.38 4.41
C VAL A 200 -14.11 -9.17 4.29
N PHE A 201 -13.71 -7.91 4.20
CA PHE A 201 -12.33 -7.48 4.00
C PHE A 201 -11.70 -7.02 5.31
N GLN A 202 -11.20 -7.97 6.11
CA GLN A 202 -10.12 -7.70 7.08
C GLN A 202 -8.74 -7.92 6.45
N SER A 203 -8.60 -7.67 5.16
CA SER A 203 -7.33 -7.78 4.46
C SER A 203 -7.04 -6.51 3.69
N LYS A 204 -5.83 -6.01 3.97
CA LYS A 204 -5.18 -4.89 3.30
C LYS A 204 -5.38 -4.99 1.79
N ALA A 205 -5.92 -3.94 1.16
CA ALA A 205 -5.72 -3.72 -0.27
C ALA A 205 -4.22 -3.83 -0.56
N LEU A 206 -3.85 -4.66 -1.54
CA LEU A 206 -2.45 -4.83 -1.92
C LEU A 206 -1.99 -3.51 -2.54
N LYS A 207 -1.02 -2.84 -1.91
CA LYS A 207 -0.55 -1.53 -2.33
C LYS A 207 0.42 -1.57 -3.52
N ASP A 208 0.92 -2.75 -3.88
CA ASP A 208 1.90 -2.92 -4.95
C ASP A 208 1.34 -3.83 -6.04
N THR A 209 1.44 -3.38 -7.29
CA THR A 209 1.33 -4.23 -8.48
C THR A 209 2.27 -5.42 -8.31
N PRO A 210 1.82 -6.68 -8.44
CA PRO A 210 2.72 -7.83 -8.45
C PRO A 210 3.81 -7.60 -9.48
N LYS A 211 5.08 -7.65 -9.07
CA LYS A 211 6.18 -7.23 -9.95
C LYS A 211 6.41 -8.16 -11.15
N TYR A 212 5.84 -9.36 -11.10
CA TYR A 212 5.84 -10.40 -12.14
C TYR A 212 5.12 -11.64 -11.58
N ILE A 213 4.56 -12.51 -12.43
CA ILE A 213 4.18 -13.86 -12.01
C ILE A 213 5.39 -14.58 -11.37
N SER A 214 5.20 -15.10 -10.15
CA SER A 214 6.23 -15.78 -9.36
C SER A 214 5.74 -17.13 -8.85
N ARG A 215 6.64 -17.97 -8.32
CA ARG A 215 6.28 -19.21 -7.60
C ARG A 215 5.36 -18.97 -6.39
N LEU A 216 5.23 -17.73 -5.90
CA LEU A 216 4.27 -17.41 -4.84
C LEU A 216 2.85 -17.29 -5.40
N SER A 217 2.68 -16.82 -6.63
CA SER A 217 1.39 -16.71 -7.31
C SER A 217 0.73 -18.08 -7.54
N THR A 218 1.47 -19.19 -7.40
CA THR A 218 0.98 -20.56 -7.57
C THR A 218 0.53 -21.23 -6.26
N LYS A 219 0.57 -20.52 -5.13
CA LYS A 219 0.12 -21.01 -3.82
C LYS A 219 -1.38 -20.85 -3.65
N SER A 220 -2.00 -21.50 -2.66
CA SER A 220 -3.46 -21.38 -2.51
C SER A 220 -3.91 -19.95 -2.19
N VAL A 221 -5.07 -19.56 -2.76
CA VAL A 221 -5.65 -18.23 -2.54
C VAL A 221 -7.18 -18.24 -2.50
N ARG A 222 -7.76 -17.43 -1.62
CA ARG A 222 -9.16 -16.98 -1.64
C ARG A 222 -9.17 -15.47 -1.74
N GLN A 223 -9.63 -14.94 -2.87
CA GLN A 223 -9.70 -13.51 -3.16
C GLN A 223 -11.13 -13.06 -3.31
N PHE A 224 -11.39 -11.85 -2.85
CA PHE A 224 -12.71 -11.24 -2.86
C PHE A 224 -12.58 -9.85 -3.50
N ILE A 225 -13.56 -9.46 -4.29
CA ILE A 225 -13.70 -8.13 -4.92
C ILE A 225 -15.19 -7.76 -4.88
N THR A 226 -15.54 -6.58 -4.37
CA THR A 226 -16.92 -6.06 -4.34
C THR A 226 -17.03 -4.70 -5.01
N ALA A 227 -18.19 -4.35 -5.56
CA ALA A 227 -18.41 -3.10 -6.28
C ALA A 227 -18.50 -1.83 -5.40
N GLY A 228 -18.96 -1.89 -4.14
CA GLY A 228 -19.18 -0.68 -3.31
C GLY A 228 -19.12 -0.87 -1.79
N ASN A 229 -19.26 0.22 -1.03
CA ASN A 229 -19.21 0.30 0.45
C ASN A 229 -20.58 0.63 1.09
N GLU A 230 -20.62 0.92 2.42
CA GLU A 230 -21.83 1.18 3.24
C GLU A 230 -22.78 2.26 2.70
N GLU A 231 -22.33 3.21 1.88
CA GLU A 231 -23.08 4.44 1.57
C GLU A 231 -23.45 4.64 0.08
N ASP A 232 -23.19 3.65 -0.77
CA ASP A 232 -23.39 3.79 -2.22
C ASP A 232 -24.69 3.09 -2.68
N GLU A 233 -25.60 3.81 -3.36
CA GLU A 233 -26.69 3.18 -4.13
C GLU A 233 -26.12 2.59 -5.43
N VAL A 234 -26.45 1.33 -5.76
CA VAL A 234 -26.09 0.75 -7.08
C VAL A 234 -26.92 1.44 -8.15
N PRO A 235 -26.30 2.14 -9.13
CA PRO A 235 -27.04 2.70 -10.25
C PRO A 235 -27.66 1.58 -11.10
N ALA A 236 -28.73 1.88 -11.84
CA ALA A 236 -29.46 0.89 -12.64
C ALA A 236 -28.65 0.21 -13.77
N SER A 237 -27.44 0.71 -14.05
CA SER A 237 -26.46 0.15 -14.99
C SER A 237 -25.12 -0.01 -14.27
N SER A 238 -24.53 -1.21 -14.32
CA SER A 238 -23.28 -1.49 -13.62
C SER A 238 -22.11 -0.86 -14.36
N THR A 239 -21.26 -0.14 -13.63
CA THR A 239 -19.92 0.24 -14.14
C THR A 239 -18.89 -0.85 -13.82
N PHE A 240 -19.19 -1.71 -12.84
CA PHE A 240 -18.29 -2.77 -12.40
C PHE A 240 -18.15 -3.87 -13.45
N THR A 241 -19.26 -4.37 -14.01
CA THR A 241 -19.22 -5.46 -14.99
C THR A 241 -18.49 -5.07 -16.28
N PRO A 242 -18.79 -3.93 -16.93
CA PRO A 242 -18.05 -3.51 -18.13
C PRO A 242 -16.57 -3.25 -17.85
N ALA A 243 -16.24 -2.69 -16.69
CA ALA A 243 -14.84 -2.52 -16.28
C ALA A 243 -14.15 -3.88 -16.13
N PHE A 244 -14.77 -4.86 -15.47
CA PHE A 244 -14.22 -6.21 -15.31
C PHE A 244 -13.96 -6.89 -16.65
N VAL A 245 -14.89 -6.81 -17.59
CA VAL A 245 -14.71 -7.38 -18.94
C VAL A 245 -13.54 -6.69 -19.66
N SER A 246 -13.51 -5.35 -19.67
CA SER A 246 -12.44 -4.58 -20.34
C SER A 246 -11.07 -4.79 -19.69
N ALA A 247 -11.02 -5.08 -18.39
CA ALA A 247 -9.79 -5.40 -17.66
C ALA A 247 -9.02 -6.56 -18.30
N LEU A 248 -9.76 -7.54 -18.85
CA LEU A 248 -9.22 -8.78 -19.39
C LEU A 248 -9.22 -8.82 -20.92
N GLU A 249 -10.27 -8.33 -21.58
CA GLU A 249 -10.34 -8.34 -23.07
C GLU A 249 -9.35 -7.35 -23.69
N ASP A 250 -9.24 -6.15 -23.11
CA ASP A 250 -8.35 -5.10 -23.61
C ASP A 250 -6.99 -5.10 -22.89
N GLY A 251 -6.79 -6.02 -21.94
CA GLY A 251 -5.57 -6.13 -21.13
C GLY A 251 -5.32 -4.92 -20.22
N LEU A 252 -6.34 -4.09 -19.94
CA LEU A 252 -6.18 -2.82 -19.21
C LEU A 252 -5.78 -2.99 -17.74
N ALA A 253 -6.00 -4.18 -17.17
CA ALA A 253 -5.55 -4.50 -15.83
C ALA A 253 -4.12 -5.07 -15.77
N ASP A 254 -3.47 -5.42 -16.89
CA ASP A 254 -2.07 -5.84 -16.89
C ASP A 254 -1.16 -4.62 -16.70
N ARG A 255 -0.90 -4.30 -15.44
CA ARG A 255 -0.16 -3.10 -15.05
C ARG A 255 1.34 -3.25 -15.25
N ASN A 256 1.85 -4.47 -15.23
CA ASN A 256 3.28 -4.75 -15.31
C ASN A 256 3.73 -5.17 -16.73
N GLY A 257 2.78 -5.39 -17.64
CA GLY A 257 3.01 -5.78 -19.04
C GLY A 257 3.57 -7.19 -19.18
N ASP A 258 3.34 -8.08 -18.21
CA ASP A 258 3.88 -9.44 -18.22
C ASP A 258 2.98 -10.45 -18.97
N GLY A 259 1.87 -9.97 -19.55
CA GLY A 259 0.93 -10.78 -20.32
C GLY A 259 -0.06 -11.54 -19.44
N TYR A 260 -0.13 -11.21 -18.15
CA TYR A 260 -1.07 -11.80 -17.21
C TYR A 260 -1.81 -10.71 -16.44
N VAL A 261 -3.01 -11.04 -15.96
CA VAL A 261 -3.74 -10.20 -15.01
C VAL A 261 -3.97 -10.99 -13.74
N THR A 262 -3.41 -10.54 -12.62
CA THR A 262 -3.68 -11.17 -11.33
C THR A 262 -4.97 -10.66 -10.69
N GLY A 263 -5.52 -11.40 -9.72
CA GLY A 263 -6.67 -10.97 -8.93
C GLY A 263 -6.39 -9.68 -8.15
N SER A 264 -5.13 -9.44 -7.80
CA SER A 264 -4.68 -8.18 -7.20
C SER A 264 -4.67 -7.03 -8.19
N GLU A 265 -4.17 -7.24 -9.41
CA GLU A 265 -4.16 -6.24 -10.48
C GLU A 265 -5.58 -5.89 -10.94
N LEU A 266 -6.42 -6.91 -11.09
CA LEU A 266 -7.84 -6.75 -11.36
C LEU A 266 -8.51 -5.91 -10.26
N GLY A 267 -8.25 -6.20 -8.99
CA GLY A 267 -8.76 -5.41 -7.86
C GLY A 267 -8.32 -3.95 -7.88
N MET A 268 -7.03 -3.68 -8.17
CA MET A 268 -6.50 -2.31 -8.32
C MET A 268 -7.14 -1.57 -9.48
N TYR A 269 -7.23 -2.22 -10.65
CA TYR A 269 -7.85 -1.66 -11.84
C TYR A 269 -9.31 -1.28 -11.57
N LEU A 270 -10.11 -2.20 -11.01
CA LEU A 270 -11.51 -1.93 -10.68
C LEU A 270 -11.65 -0.79 -9.67
N GLN A 271 -10.78 -0.72 -8.66
CA GLN A 271 -10.78 0.36 -7.67
C GLN A 271 -10.42 1.74 -8.27
N GLU A 272 -9.69 1.79 -9.38
CA GLU A 272 -9.35 3.04 -10.08
C GLU A 272 -10.35 3.41 -11.18
N GLU A 273 -10.90 2.42 -11.88
CA GLU A 273 -11.76 2.64 -13.06
C GLU A 273 -13.21 2.91 -12.68
N VAL A 274 -13.78 2.11 -11.78
CA VAL A 274 -15.20 2.21 -11.42
C VAL A 274 -15.57 3.59 -10.83
N PRO A 275 -14.76 4.21 -9.95
CA PRO A 275 -15.08 5.54 -9.40
C PRO A 275 -15.08 6.68 -10.42
N LYS A 276 -14.56 6.49 -11.64
CA LYS A 276 -14.53 7.54 -12.68
C LYS A 276 -15.91 7.86 -13.23
N SER A 277 -16.80 6.86 -13.24
CA SER A 277 -18.11 6.95 -13.88
C SER A 277 -19.27 6.92 -12.89
N VAL A 278 -19.06 6.36 -11.70
CA VAL A 278 -20.09 6.23 -10.65
C VAL A 278 -19.49 6.45 -9.26
N ARG A 279 -20.33 6.85 -8.31
CA ARG A 279 -19.95 6.96 -6.89
C ARG A 279 -20.01 5.57 -6.24
N GLN A 280 -19.13 4.68 -6.68
CA GLN A 280 -18.92 3.35 -6.11
C GLN A 280 -17.42 3.18 -5.86
N MET A 281 -17.05 2.63 -4.71
CA MET A 281 -15.66 2.44 -4.35
C MET A 281 -15.33 0.95 -4.14
N PRO A 282 -14.89 0.23 -5.19
CA PRO A 282 -14.61 -1.19 -5.08
C PRO A 282 -13.63 -1.53 -3.97
N GLN A 283 -13.91 -2.63 -3.27
CA GLN A 283 -13.05 -3.19 -2.24
C GLN A 283 -12.53 -4.54 -2.72
N TYR A 284 -11.25 -4.81 -2.49
CA TYR A 284 -10.66 -6.10 -2.83
C TYR A 284 -9.66 -6.54 -1.75
N GLY A 285 -9.48 -7.85 -1.62
CA GLY A 285 -8.56 -8.42 -0.64
C GLY A 285 -8.55 -9.94 -0.63
N LYS A 286 -7.67 -10.50 0.20
CA LYS A 286 -7.53 -11.95 0.42
C LYS A 286 -8.19 -12.37 1.73
N ILE A 287 -8.59 -13.62 1.87
CA ILE A 287 -9.08 -14.08 3.18
C ILE A 287 -7.99 -13.92 4.26
N SER A 288 -8.38 -13.59 5.50
CA SER A 288 -7.45 -13.57 6.64
C SER A 288 -7.16 -14.99 7.11
N ASP A 289 -6.33 -15.70 6.33
CA ASP A 289 -5.82 -17.04 6.61
C ASP A 289 -4.44 -17.18 5.98
N PHE A 290 -3.44 -17.60 6.76
CA PHE A 290 -2.05 -17.66 6.30
C PHE A 290 -1.82 -18.61 5.12
N LYS A 291 -2.54 -19.73 5.04
CA LYS A 291 -2.37 -20.71 3.96
C LYS A 291 -3.15 -20.31 2.71
N LEU A 292 -4.35 -19.77 2.89
CA LEU A 292 -5.29 -19.42 1.84
C LEU A 292 -5.14 -17.98 1.30
N SER A 293 -4.06 -17.27 1.65
CA SER A 293 -3.78 -15.91 1.18
C SER A 293 -2.43 -15.78 0.45
N ARG A 294 -1.75 -16.89 0.17
CA ARG A 294 -0.37 -16.88 -0.33
C ARG A 294 -0.27 -16.71 -1.85
N GLY A 295 -1.26 -17.20 -2.59
CA GLY A 295 -1.32 -17.11 -4.04
C GLY A 295 -1.90 -15.82 -4.56
N ASP A 296 -2.16 -15.80 -5.86
CA ASP A 296 -2.91 -14.77 -6.55
C ASP A 296 -3.70 -15.44 -7.69
N PHE A 297 -4.97 -15.09 -7.86
CA PHE A 297 -5.76 -15.57 -9.00
C PHE A 297 -5.12 -15.04 -10.28
N ILE A 298 -5.08 -15.82 -11.36
CA ILE A 298 -4.36 -15.43 -12.59
C ILE A 298 -5.25 -15.66 -13.81
N PHE A 299 -5.32 -14.64 -14.66
CA PHE A 299 -5.81 -14.64 -16.04
C PHE A 299 -4.64 -14.50 -17.01
N VAL A 300 -4.78 -15.03 -18.24
CA VAL A 300 -3.74 -14.99 -19.26
C VAL A 300 -4.22 -14.13 -20.42
N LEU A 301 -3.39 -13.20 -20.88
CA LEU A 301 -3.65 -12.39 -22.06
C LEU A 301 -3.00 -13.06 -23.29
N ASP A 302 -3.71 -13.10 -24.43
CA ASP A 302 -3.33 -13.86 -25.64
C ASP A 302 -2.07 -13.34 -26.39
N ASN A 303 -1.20 -12.54 -25.76
CA ASN A 303 -0.03 -11.92 -26.39
C ASN A 303 1.25 -12.80 -26.41
N ASN A 304 1.16 -14.08 -26.05
CA ASN A 304 2.30 -15.02 -26.11
C ASN A 304 2.43 -15.78 -27.44
N ALA A 305 1.96 -15.21 -28.55
CA ALA A 305 2.39 -15.62 -29.89
C ALA A 305 3.57 -14.74 -30.32
N GLY A 306 4.80 -15.16 -29.98
CA GLY A 306 6.01 -14.51 -30.49
C GLY A 306 6.04 -14.49 -32.03
N PRO A 307 6.73 -13.52 -32.66
CA PRO A 307 6.78 -13.43 -34.12
C PRO A 307 7.52 -14.64 -34.71
N GLU A 308 6.85 -15.39 -35.60
CA GLU A 308 7.52 -16.38 -36.45
C GLU A 308 8.55 -15.68 -37.36
N PRO A 309 9.73 -16.29 -37.58
CA PRO A 309 10.75 -15.73 -38.45
C PRO A 309 10.34 -15.88 -39.93
N VAL A 310 10.02 -14.76 -40.58
CA VAL A 310 9.77 -14.73 -42.03
C VAL A 310 11.11 -14.81 -42.79
N GLN A 311 11.27 -15.86 -43.60
CA GLN A 311 12.37 -15.96 -44.57
C GLN A 311 12.11 -15.08 -45.81
N PRO A 312 13.15 -14.50 -46.43
CA PRO A 312 12.99 -13.57 -47.55
C PRO A 312 12.77 -14.31 -48.88
N GLY A 313 11.61 -14.09 -49.50
CA GLY A 313 11.25 -14.63 -50.82
C GLY A 313 10.83 -13.55 -51.83
N LYS A 314 11.74 -13.24 -52.76
CA LYS A 314 11.63 -12.66 -54.12
C LYS A 314 10.40 -11.82 -54.54
N LEU A 315 10.70 -10.58 -54.92
CA LEU A 315 9.85 -9.65 -55.68
C LEU A 315 9.72 -10.06 -57.16
N THR A 316 8.51 -9.92 -57.70
CA THR A 316 8.27 -9.51 -59.10
C THR A 316 7.15 -8.47 -59.16
N PRO A 317 7.22 -7.48 -60.07
CA PRO A 317 6.41 -6.27 -60.00
C PRO A 317 5.12 -6.38 -60.83
N VAL A 318 4.02 -5.83 -60.31
CA VAL A 318 2.82 -5.47 -61.09
C VAL A 318 2.58 -3.97 -60.92
N VAL A 319 2.49 -3.27 -62.04
CA VAL A 319 2.25 -1.82 -62.14
C VAL A 319 0.87 -1.46 -61.56
N PRO A 320 0.73 -0.46 -60.66
CA PRO A 320 -0.56 -0.05 -60.16
C PRO A 320 -1.26 0.96 -61.10
N PRO A 321 -2.60 0.97 -61.20
CA PRO A 321 -3.36 1.99 -61.91
C PRO A 321 -3.29 3.34 -61.19
N PRO A 322 -3.73 4.46 -61.82
CA PRO A 322 -3.52 5.80 -61.28
C PRO A 322 -4.19 5.94 -59.91
N ALA A 323 -3.42 6.47 -58.96
CA ALA A 323 -3.86 6.61 -57.58
C ALA A 323 -5.15 7.44 -57.52
N PRO A 324 -6.18 6.99 -56.79
CA PRO A 324 -7.33 7.84 -56.51
C PRO A 324 -6.84 9.07 -55.76
N LEU A 325 -7.39 10.24 -56.05
CA LEU A 325 -7.24 11.41 -55.18
C LEU A 325 -7.67 10.99 -53.77
N LEU A 326 -6.69 10.73 -52.92
CA LEU A 326 -6.91 10.31 -51.55
C LEU A 326 -7.75 11.40 -50.90
N ALA A 327 -8.95 11.04 -50.44
CA ALA A 327 -9.77 11.96 -49.70
C ALA A 327 -8.93 12.47 -48.51
N THR A 328 -8.83 13.79 -48.37
CA THR A 328 -8.05 14.42 -47.30
C THR A 328 -8.96 15.20 -46.35
N GLY A 329 -8.54 15.30 -45.09
CA GLY A 329 -9.16 16.17 -44.09
C GLY A 329 -8.18 17.21 -43.55
N SER A 330 -8.63 17.95 -42.54
CA SER A 330 -7.86 19.03 -41.92
C SER A 330 -7.88 18.93 -40.40
N LEU A 331 -6.81 19.41 -39.77
CA LEU A 331 -6.57 19.35 -38.32
C LEU A 331 -6.21 20.73 -37.80
N GLN A 332 -6.86 21.16 -36.72
CA GLN A 332 -6.44 22.33 -35.95
C GLN A 332 -6.14 21.91 -34.50
N VAL A 333 -4.98 22.31 -33.99
CA VAL A 333 -4.57 22.07 -32.59
C VAL A 333 -4.31 23.40 -31.90
N ASN A 334 -5.10 23.70 -30.87
CA ASN A 334 -4.96 24.93 -30.08
C ASN A 334 -3.95 24.68 -28.95
N VAL A 335 -2.94 25.56 -28.83
CA VAL A 335 -1.82 25.35 -27.92
C VAL A 335 -1.82 26.39 -26.81
N TYR A 336 -1.93 25.93 -25.56
CA TYR A 336 -2.00 26.78 -24.37
C TYR A 336 -0.78 26.66 -23.44
N VAL A 337 0.18 25.80 -23.78
CA VAL A 337 1.44 25.61 -23.04
C VAL A 337 2.63 26.19 -23.81
N PRO A 338 3.67 26.71 -23.13
CA PRO A 338 4.88 27.22 -23.79
C PRO A 338 5.70 26.09 -24.44
N ASP A 339 6.40 26.40 -25.53
CA ASP A 339 7.35 25.52 -26.23
C ASP A 339 6.79 24.15 -26.68
N ALA A 340 5.50 24.09 -27.01
CA ALA A 340 4.86 22.86 -27.46
C ALA A 340 5.42 22.38 -28.82
N ARG A 341 5.75 21.09 -28.87
CA ARG A 341 6.12 20.35 -30.08
C ARG A 341 4.97 19.40 -30.40
N ILE A 342 4.43 19.51 -31.61
CA ILE A 342 3.34 18.67 -32.08
C ILE A 342 3.86 17.80 -33.22
N THR A 343 3.79 16.49 -33.07
CA THR A 343 4.18 15.55 -34.13
C THR A 343 2.92 14.92 -34.72
N VAL A 344 2.75 15.02 -36.03
CA VAL A 344 1.65 14.38 -36.77
C VAL A 344 2.24 13.38 -37.74
N ASN A 345 1.97 12.08 -37.50
CA ASN A 345 2.49 10.98 -38.32
C ASN A 345 4.02 11.01 -38.51
N GLY A 346 4.76 11.34 -37.44
CA GLY A 346 6.22 11.37 -37.42
C GLY A 346 6.85 12.69 -37.89
N MET A 347 6.09 13.63 -38.46
CA MET A 347 6.60 14.97 -38.79
C MET A 347 6.32 15.97 -37.67
N GLU A 348 7.36 16.66 -37.21
CA GLU A 348 7.31 17.60 -36.09
C GLU A 348 6.98 19.03 -36.57
N TYR A 349 6.06 19.68 -35.86
CA TYR A 349 5.66 21.06 -36.07
C TYR A 349 5.79 21.82 -34.74
N ARG A 350 6.38 23.02 -34.80
CA ARG A 350 6.51 23.89 -33.62
C ARG A 350 5.32 24.84 -33.52
N ALA A 351 4.76 24.95 -32.33
CA ALA A 351 3.64 25.83 -32.06
C ALA A 351 3.94 26.72 -30.85
N SER A 352 3.53 27.98 -30.93
CA SER A 352 3.69 28.96 -29.85
C SER A 352 2.39 29.09 -29.07
N LYS A 353 2.50 29.26 -27.75
CA LYS A 353 1.35 29.49 -26.86
C LYS A 353 0.42 30.58 -27.40
N GLY A 354 -0.87 30.26 -27.52
CA GLY A 354 -1.93 31.16 -27.99
C GLY A 354 -2.07 31.23 -29.52
N LYS A 355 -1.25 30.52 -30.30
CA LYS A 355 -1.39 30.44 -31.77
C LYS A 355 -1.73 29.00 -32.18
N PRO A 356 -2.89 28.76 -32.81
CA PRO A 356 -3.31 27.43 -33.22
C PRO A 356 -2.48 26.92 -34.42
N LEU A 357 -2.13 25.62 -34.39
CA LEU A 357 -1.50 24.93 -35.51
C LEU A 357 -2.58 24.38 -36.44
N ASN A 358 -2.59 24.83 -37.71
CA ASN A 358 -3.55 24.41 -38.73
C ASN A 358 -2.85 23.61 -39.84
N LEU A 359 -3.27 22.38 -40.06
CA LEU A 359 -2.76 21.50 -41.11
C LEU A 359 -3.90 21.03 -42.01
N SER A 360 -3.75 21.22 -43.31
CA SER A 360 -4.70 20.78 -44.34
C SER A 360 -4.12 19.68 -45.22
N ALA A 361 -4.96 19.01 -45.99
CA ALA A 361 -4.59 17.93 -46.90
C ALA A 361 -3.98 16.69 -46.20
N LEU A 362 -4.44 16.39 -44.98
CA LEU A 362 -4.03 15.20 -44.23
C LEU A 362 -4.80 13.96 -44.70
N PRO A 363 -4.18 12.76 -44.77
CA PRO A 363 -4.86 11.56 -45.21
C PRO A 363 -6.00 11.18 -44.25
N VAL A 364 -7.14 10.76 -44.82
CA VAL A 364 -8.31 10.30 -44.06
C VAL A 364 -8.00 8.95 -43.40
N GLY A 365 -8.29 8.84 -42.11
CA GLY A 365 -7.87 7.70 -41.29
C GLY A 365 -7.51 8.11 -39.87
N LYS A 366 -7.04 7.17 -39.05
CA LYS A 366 -6.54 7.46 -37.71
C LYS A 366 -5.10 7.93 -37.80
N LEU A 367 -4.82 9.17 -37.39
CA LEU A 367 -3.47 9.73 -37.32
C LEU A 367 -3.00 9.81 -35.88
N ALA A 368 -1.78 9.34 -35.64
CA ALA A 368 -1.11 9.55 -34.37
C ALA A 368 -0.67 11.01 -34.29
N ILE A 369 -1.20 11.70 -33.28
CA ILE A 369 -0.80 13.04 -32.91
C ILE A 369 -0.17 12.94 -31.53
N THR A 370 1.08 13.39 -31.43
CA THR A 370 1.82 13.47 -30.19
C THR A 370 2.05 14.94 -29.86
N VAL A 371 1.75 15.34 -28.62
CA VAL A 371 2.01 16.69 -28.13
C VAL A 371 2.96 16.58 -26.94
N ALA A 372 4.06 17.33 -26.99
CA ALA A 372 5.05 17.37 -25.93
C ALA A 372 5.41 18.81 -25.58
N ALA A 373 5.64 19.09 -24.30
CA ALA A 373 6.13 20.37 -23.81
C ALA A 373 7.04 20.13 -22.60
N ASN A 374 8.06 20.97 -22.43
CA ASN A 374 9.02 20.81 -21.33
C ASN A 374 8.32 20.92 -19.96
N GLY A 375 8.52 19.93 -19.09
CA GLY A 375 7.90 19.86 -17.76
C GLY A 375 6.50 19.24 -17.73
N TYR A 376 6.00 18.75 -18.87
CA TYR A 376 4.69 18.11 -18.99
C TYR A 376 4.84 16.71 -19.61
N GLU A 377 3.99 15.78 -19.18
CA GLU A 377 3.95 14.44 -19.75
C GLU A 377 3.54 14.54 -21.23
N THR A 378 4.14 13.69 -22.05
CA THR A 378 3.84 13.65 -23.48
C THR A 378 2.54 12.88 -23.69
N GLU A 379 1.54 13.52 -24.31
CA GLU A 379 0.28 12.86 -24.64
C GLU A 379 0.32 12.45 -26.12
N GLN A 380 -0.03 11.20 -26.42
CA GLN A 380 -0.21 10.71 -27.78
C GLN A 380 -1.60 10.14 -27.96
N ARG A 381 -2.28 10.53 -29.03
CA ARG A 381 -3.64 10.07 -29.34
C ARG A 381 -3.80 9.76 -30.82
N LEU A 382 -4.56 8.72 -31.12
CA LEU A 382 -5.05 8.46 -32.48
C LEU A 382 -6.30 9.30 -32.74
N VAL A 383 -6.19 10.28 -33.64
CA VAL A 383 -7.30 11.16 -34.03
C VAL A 383 -7.79 10.77 -35.41
N LYS A 384 -9.09 10.51 -35.54
CA LYS A 384 -9.71 10.11 -36.81
C LYS A 384 -9.97 11.34 -37.68
N ILE A 385 -9.17 11.51 -38.73
CA ILE A 385 -9.36 12.52 -39.77
C ILE A 385 -10.42 12.02 -40.75
N LYS A 386 -11.42 12.86 -41.03
CA LYS A 386 -12.53 12.58 -41.96
C LYS A 386 -12.42 13.46 -43.19
N ALA A 387 -12.86 12.93 -44.33
CA ALA A 387 -12.77 13.62 -45.62
C ALA A 387 -13.47 14.98 -45.59
N GLY A 388 -12.77 16.04 -46.00
CA GLY A 388 -13.32 17.40 -46.11
C GLY A 388 -13.68 18.09 -44.79
N GLN A 389 -13.37 17.49 -43.62
CA GLN A 389 -13.73 18.05 -42.31
C GLN A 389 -12.52 18.57 -41.53
N TRP A 390 -12.75 19.62 -40.75
CA TRP A 390 -11.82 20.09 -39.72
C TRP A 390 -12.05 19.33 -38.42
N VAL A 391 -10.99 18.75 -37.89
CA VAL A 391 -10.99 18.05 -36.59
C VAL A 391 -10.15 18.84 -35.61
N GLN A 392 -10.66 19.03 -34.39
CA GLN A 392 -10.01 19.83 -33.34
C GLN A 392 -9.88 19.02 -32.03
N PRO A 393 -8.91 18.10 -31.96
CA PRO A 393 -8.68 17.33 -30.75
C PRO A 393 -8.16 18.21 -29.61
N GLN A 394 -8.66 17.94 -28.41
CA GLN A 394 -8.14 18.54 -27.18
C GLN A 394 -7.14 17.58 -26.55
N PHE A 395 -5.96 18.12 -26.23
CA PHE A 395 -4.90 17.44 -25.50
C PHE A 395 -4.73 18.12 -24.16
N TYR A 396 -4.66 17.34 -23.11
CA TYR A 396 -4.39 17.81 -21.77
C TYR A 396 -3.06 17.21 -21.35
N LEU A 397 -2.03 18.05 -21.30
CA LEU A 397 -0.69 17.65 -20.88
C LEU A 397 -0.60 17.82 -19.36
N PRO A 398 -0.58 16.72 -18.57
CA PRO A 398 -0.34 16.80 -17.14
C PRO A 398 1.09 17.31 -16.88
N ILE A 399 1.28 18.08 -15.81
CA ILE A 399 2.64 18.43 -15.35
C ILE A 399 3.30 17.14 -14.85
N ILE A 400 4.54 16.86 -15.28
CA ILE A 400 5.32 15.70 -14.80
C ILE A 400 5.49 15.87 -13.30
N LYS A 401 4.84 15.00 -12.51
CA LYS A 401 5.04 14.92 -11.06
C LYS A 401 6.24 14.02 -10.80
N PRO A 402 7.13 14.34 -9.83
CA PRO A 402 8.21 13.43 -9.47
C PRO A 402 7.61 12.10 -8.98
N ASP A 403 8.12 10.98 -9.52
CA ASP A 403 7.55 9.65 -9.29
C ASP A 403 7.62 9.20 -7.82
N PRO A 404 6.61 8.47 -7.32
CA PRO A 404 6.65 7.84 -6.01
C PRO A 404 7.63 6.65 -6.02
N VAL A 405 8.40 6.54 -4.94
CA VAL A 405 9.44 5.52 -4.77
C VAL A 405 8.85 4.10 -4.70
N PRO A 406 9.31 3.10 -5.49
CA PRO A 406 8.79 1.74 -5.45
C PRO A 406 9.18 0.97 -4.18
N ILE A 407 8.24 0.22 -3.59
CA ILE A 407 8.45 -0.69 -2.45
C ILE A 407 9.10 -1.98 -2.96
N VAL A 408 10.20 -2.43 -2.38
CA VAL A 408 10.96 -3.64 -2.80
C VAL A 408 10.64 -4.77 -1.83
N PRO A 409 10.27 -5.99 -2.27
CA PRO A 409 10.06 -7.10 -1.33
C PRO A 409 11.36 -7.41 -0.58
N PRO A 410 11.29 -7.92 0.67
CA PRO A 410 12.48 -8.22 1.45
C PRO A 410 13.30 -9.28 0.71
N ASN A 411 14.49 -8.90 0.26
CA ASN A 411 15.48 -9.86 -0.24
C ASN A 411 15.87 -10.82 0.90
N PRO A 412 16.32 -12.06 0.59
CA PRO A 412 17.10 -12.84 1.57
C PRO A 412 18.27 -11.97 2.06
N PRO A 413 18.84 -12.21 3.25
CA PRO A 413 19.78 -11.29 3.89
C PRO A 413 20.99 -11.06 2.99
N VAL A 414 20.91 -10.00 2.20
CA VAL A 414 22.06 -9.33 1.64
C VAL A 414 22.63 -8.57 2.82
N GLU A 415 23.92 -8.72 3.08
CA GLU A 415 24.64 -7.90 4.04
C GLU A 415 24.49 -6.44 3.59
N LEU A 416 23.46 -5.74 4.10
CA LEU A 416 22.95 -4.49 3.51
C LEU A 416 23.91 -3.28 3.70
N GLY A 417 25.08 -3.50 4.30
CA GLY A 417 26.03 -2.42 4.63
C GLY A 417 25.39 -1.30 5.46
N ILE A 418 24.33 -1.60 6.22
CA ILE A 418 23.67 -0.62 7.10
C ILE A 418 24.41 -0.64 8.42
N THR A 419 25.53 0.08 8.46
CA THR A 419 26.23 0.37 9.71
C THR A 419 26.06 1.87 9.96
N PRO A 420 25.16 2.26 10.88
CA PRO A 420 25.08 3.64 11.34
C PRO A 420 26.47 4.14 11.77
N ASP A 421 26.79 5.39 11.46
CA ASP A 421 28.04 6.00 11.90
C ASP A 421 27.93 6.39 13.38
N MET A 422 28.64 5.66 14.23
CA MET A 422 28.57 5.79 15.68
C MET A 422 29.87 6.37 16.25
N ALA A 423 29.76 7.26 17.24
CA ALA A 423 30.86 7.69 18.10
C ALA A 423 30.89 6.82 19.36
N ASN A 424 32.09 6.42 19.78
CA ASN A 424 32.29 5.78 21.09
C ASN A 424 32.30 6.86 22.16
N ILE A 425 31.41 6.73 23.15
CA ILE A 425 31.27 7.65 24.26
C ILE A 425 31.74 6.93 25.51
N GLN A 426 32.84 7.41 26.09
CA GLN A 426 33.30 6.93 27.39
C GLN A 426 32.34 7.44 28.46
N GLY A 427 31.80 6.54 29.26
CA GLY A 427 30.84 6.86 30.31
C GLY A 427 31.51 7.54 31.50
N SER A 428 30.78 8.44 32.16
CA SER A 428 31.18 9.07 33.42
C SER A 428 29.95 9.57 34.18
N CYS A 429 30.17 10.05 35.39
CA CYS A 429 29.19 10.84 36.12
C CYS A 429 29.24 12.31 35.69
N TYR A 430 28.07 12.95 35.61
CA TYR A 430 27.91 14.36 35.28
C TYR A 430 26.71 14.96 36.03
N GLN A 431 26.61 16.29 36.02
CA GLN A 431 25.43 17.00 36.52
C GLN A 431 24.38 17.11 35.42
N MET A 432 23.33 16.30 35.51
CA MET A 432 22.16 16.35 34.64
C MET A 432 21.21 17.45 35.11
N GLY A 433 20.58 18.17 34.18
CA GLY A 433 19.73 19.33 34.48
C GLY A 433 20.48 20.66 34.49
N SER A 434 19.79 21.75 34.78
CA SER A 434 20.33 23.11 34.77
C SER A 434 20.46 23.69 36.19
N PRO A 435 21.49 24.50 36.48
CA PRO A 435 21.61 25.16 37.78
C PRO A 435 20.53 26.24 37.98
N ASP A 436 20.22 26.60 39.24
CA ASP A 436 19.11 27.51 39.58
C ASP A 436 19.23 28.93 38.98
N TRP A 437 20.43 29.31 38.59
CA TRP A 437 20.74 30.60 37.97
C TRP A 437 20.82 30.56 36.44
N GLU A 438 20.65 29.40 35.80
CA GLU A 438 20.63 29.32 34.33
C GLU A 438 19.41 30.06 33.78
N THR A 439 19.64 31.00 32.86
CA THR A 439 18.56 31.81 32.28
C THR A 439 17.60 30.94 31.47
N ASP A 440 16.31 31.24 31.56
CA ASP A 440 15.22 30.51 30.90
C ASP A 440 15.11 29.01 31.30
N ARG A 441 15.65 28.59 32.45
CA ARG A 441 15.44 27.21 32.94
C ARG A 441 13.99 26.92 33.30
N ASP A 442 13.57 25.67 33.09
CA ASP A 442 12.27 25.17 33.54
C ASP A 442 12.39 24.46 34.91
N SER A 443 11.24 24.30 35.59
CA SER A 443 11.19 23.72 36.94
C SER A 443 11.46 22.21 37.00
N ASP A 444 11.42 21.54 35.85
CA ASP A 444 11.59 20.09 35.66
C ASP A 444 13.01 19.71 35.20
N GLU A 445 13.95 20.66 35.33
CA GLU A 445 15.36 20.53 34.97
C GLU A 445 16.26 20.46 36.21
N GLN A 446 15.75 19.93 37.33
CA GLN A 446 16.48 19.89 38.61
C GLN A 446 17.88 19.26 38.42
N GLN A 447 18.89 20.00 38.86
CA GLN A 447 20.26 19.54 38.76
C GLN A 447 20.54 18.40 39.74
N HIS A 448 21.08 17.29 39.24
CA HIS A 448 21.43 16.12 40.05
C HIS A 448 22.54 15.30 39.36
N GLN A 449 23.29 14.53 40.17
CA GLN A 449 24.37 13.69 39.64
C GLN A 449 23.81 12.41 39.02
N VAL A 450 24.21 12.13 37.78
CA VAL A 450 23.88 10.90 37.05
C VAL A 450 25.14 10.30 36.45
N CYS A 451 25.24 8.98 36.44
CA CYS A 451 26.33 8.26 35.79
C CYS A 451 25.80 7.44 34.63
N VAL A 452 26.51 7.50 33.50
CA VAL A 452 26.23 6.68 32.32
C VAL A 452 27.42 5.75 32.08
N SER A 453 27.16 4.52 31.66
CA SER A 453 28.20 3.57 31.26
C SER A 453 28.76 3.93 29.89
N ASP A 454 29.85 3.30 29.48
CA ASP A 454 30.33 3.35 28.10
C ASP A 454 29.22 2.91 27.12
N PHE A 455 29.08 3.67 26.03
CA PHE A 455 28.10 3.39 24.99
C PHE A 455 28.54 3.98 23.65
N GLN A 456 27.77 3.74 22.61
CA GLN A 456 27.93 4.37 21.32
C GLN A 456 26.70 5.23 21.02
N MET A 457 26.91 6.39 20.42
CA MET A 457 25.85 7.29 19.94
C MET A 457 26.01 7.56 18.46
N GLY A 458 24.92 7.59 17.70
CA GLY A 458 24.93 8.01 16.31
C GLY A 458 25.47 9.42 16.20
N LYS A 459 26.47 9.64 15.33
CA LYS A 459 27.10 10.95 15.16
C LYS A 459 26.12 12.01 14.69
N LYS A 460 25.03 11.59 14.05
CA LYS A 460 24.01 12.41 13.41
C LYS A 460 22.62 11.82 13.65
N GLU A 461 21.60 12.63 13.44
CA GLU A 461 20.21 12.18 13.37
C GLU A 461 20.04 11.15 12.24
N VAL A 462 19.08 10.23 12.40
CA VAL A 462 18.74 9.28 11.32
C VAL A 462 18.15 10.06 10.15
N THR A 463 18.71 9.82 8.98
CA THR A 463 18.35 10.56 7.76
C THR A 463 17.12 9.98 7.07
N VAL A 464 16.45 10.80 6.25
CA VAL A 464 15.39 10.35 5.32
C VAL A 464 15.90 9.21 4.44
N GLY A 465 17.17 9.25 4.00
CA GLY A 465 17.79 8.20 3.20
C GLY A 465 17.90 6.86 3.94
N GLU A 466 18.32 6.87 5.21
CA GLU A 466 18.41 5.68 6.05
C GLU A 466 17.03 5.12 6.39
N PHE A 467 16.09 5.97 6.80
CA PHE A 467 14.71 5.56 7.08
C PHE A 467 13.99 5.01 5.85
N ARG A 468 14.27 5.56 4.66
CA ARG A 468 13.74 5.02 3.39
C ARG A 468 14.21 3.61 3.10
N LYS A 469 15.42 3.20 3.52
CA LYS A 469 15.86 1.80 3.36
C LYS A 469 14.96 0.86 4.15
N PHE A 470 14.60 1.23 5.38
CA PHE A 470 13.64 0.50 6.20
C PHE A 470 12.27 0.41 5.53
N VAL A 471 11.70 1.54 5.12
CA VAL A 471 10.38 1.57 4.48
C VAL A 471 10.37 0.76 3.19
N ARG A 472 11.41 0.89 2.35
CA ARG A 472 11.55 0.12 1.11
C ARG A 472 11.66 -1.37 1.37
N ALA A 473 12.43 -1.79 2.38
CA ALA A 473 12.68 -3.21 2.67
C ALA A 473 11.49 -3.91 3.32
N THR A 474 10.67 -3.17 4.07
CA THR A 474 9.58 -3.76 4.88
C THR A 474 8.19 -3.44 4.37
N GLY A 475 8.05 -2.44 3.48
CA GLY A 475 6.75 -1.86 3.14
C GLY A 475 6.09 -1.16 4.33
N TYR A 476 6.85 -0.77 5.36
CA TYR A 476 6.32 -0.15 6.57
C TYR A 476 5.64 1.19 6.25
N ARG A 477 4.43 1.37 6.78
CA ARG A 477 3.72 2.65 6.76
C ARG A 477 3.78 3.25 8.14
N THR A 478 4.24 4.49 8.26
CA THR A 478 4.30 5.18 9.55
C THR A 478 2.92 5.45 10.12
N GLN A 479 2.82 5.79 11.41
CA GLN A 479 1.53 6.18 12.00
C GLN A 479 0.93 7.41 11.32
N ALA A 480 1.76 8.34 10.83
CA ALA A 480 1.31 9.46 10.00
C ALA A 480 0.69 9.01 8.66
N GLU A 481 1.19 7.92 8.08
CA GLU A 481 0.63 7.33 6.85
C GLU A 481 -0.58 6.42 7.12
N GLN A 482 -0.69 5.82 8.30
CA GLN A 482 -1.80 4.92 8.64
C GLN A 482 -3.07 5.69 9.00
N ASN A 483 -2.95 6.89 9.58
CA ASN A 483 -4.08 7.72 9.99
C ASN A 483 -4.25 9.00 9.14
N ILE A 484 -4.50 8.81 7.83
CA ILE A 484 -4.59 9.91 6.84
C ILE A 484 -5.85 10.76 7.03
N LYS A 485 -6.95 10.17 7.53
CA LYS A 485 -8.24 10.86 7.71
C LYS A 485 -8.38 11.49 9.10
N GLU A 486 -7.71 10.96 10.12
CA GLU A 486 -7.57 11.62 11.43
C GLU A 486 -6.12 12.10 11.62
N GLN A 487 -5.72 13.10 10.81
CA GLN A 487 -4.74 14.11 11.21
C GLN A 487 -3.25 13.99 10.77
N GLY A 488 -2.78 12.97 10.04
CA GLY A 488 -1.47 13.05 9.34
C GLY A 488 -0.27 13.37 10.24
N CYS A 489 0.47 14.46 10.01
CA CYS A 489 1.57 14.92 10.87
C CYS A 489 1.30 16.34 11.38
N TYR A 490 1.67 16.64 12.63
CA TYR A 490 1.51 17.97 13.19
C TYR A 490 2.58 18.90 12.60
N ALA A 491 2.15 19.92 11.88
CA ALA A 491 3.05 20.75 11.10
C ALA A 491 2.62 22.22 11.10
N TYR A 492 3.60 23.11 10.99
CA TYR A 492 3.34 24.54 10.86
C TYR A 492 2.94 24.90 9.43
N SER A 493 1.81 25.61 9.28
CA SER A 493 1.42 26.17 7.98
C SER A 493 1.79 27.64 7.91
N ASN A 494 2.61 28.02 6.91
CA ASN A 494 2.91 29.42 6.65
C ASN A 494 1.69 30.20 6.13
N SER A 495 0.80 29.57 5.35
CA SER A 495 -0.38 30.24 4.81
C SER A 495 -1.40 30.55 5.91
N GLU A 496 -1.53 29.65 6.88
CA GLU A 496 -2.48 29.80 7.99
C GLU A 496 -1.84 30.36 9.27
N LYS A 497 -0.50 30.49 9.28
CA LYS A 497 0.33 30.93 10.42
C LYS A 497 0.05 30.17 11.73
N GLN A 498 -0.33 28.90 11.64
CA GLN A 498 -0.71 28.09 12.79
C GLN A 498 -0.19 26.66 12.70
N TRP A 499 0.06 26.10 13.87
CA TRP A 499 0.30 24.69 14.07
C TRP A 499 -1.01 23.92 14.03
N ALA A 500 -1.08 22.90 13.18
CA ALA A 500 -2.21 22.00 13.17
C ALA A 500 -1.78 20.65 12.61
N TRP A 501 -2.62 19.67 12.85
CA TRP A 501 -2.53 18.39 12.19
C TRP A 501 -2.84 18.51 10.71
N ARG A 502 -1.91 18.05 9.87
CA ARG A 502 -2.00 18.17 8.42
C ARG A 502 -2.14 16.80 7.78
N ALA A 503 -3.32 16.54 7.23
CA ALA A 503 -3.54 15.38 6.38
C ALA A 503 -2.52 15.36 5.24
N ARG A 504 -2.04 14.15 4.89
CA ARG A 504 -1.02 13.92 3.87
C ARG A 504 0.37 14.50 4.16
N HIS A 505 0.63 14.98 5.37
CA HIS A 505 2.00 15.22 5.84
C HIS A 505 2.54 13.98 6.55
N TYR A 506 3.68 13.47 6.09
CA TYR A 506 4.39 12.30 6.66
C TYR A 506 5.86 12.33 6.23
N TRP A 507 6.67 11.41 6.76
CA TRP A 507 8.14 11.43 6.69
C TRP A 507 8.80 11.65 5.29
N ASP A 508 8.12 11.31 4.19
CA ASP A 508 8.62 11.49 2.81
C ASP A 508 7.86 12.59 2.03
N HIS A 509 6.84 13.19 2.64
CA HIS A 509 6.01 14.24 2.05
C HIS A 509 5.57 15.20 3.17
N ILE A 510 6.36 16.24 3.41
CA ILE A 510 6.08 17.29 4.38
C ILE A 510 5.96 18.65 3.69
N GLY A 511 5.44 19.67 4.39
CA GLY A 511 5.17 21.00 3.84
C GLY A 511 6.40 21.81 3.41
N PHE A 512 7.59 21.20 3.35
CA PHE A 512 8.85 21.77 2.86
C PHE A 512 9.75 20.66 2.26
N SER A 513 10.73 21.05 1.44
CA SER A 513 11.61 20.09 0.77
C SER A 513 12.66 19.50 1.72
N GLN A 514 12.88 18.19 1.60
CA GLN A 514 13.98 17.47 2.23
C GLN A 514 14.70 16.58 1.21
N THR A 515 16.01 16.44 1.35
CA THR A 515 16.82 15.46 0.62
C THR A 515 17.05 14.21 1.47
N ASN A 516 17.67 13.19 0.89
CA ASN A 516 18.06 11.97 1.62
C ASN A 516 19.05 12.21 2.77
N GLN A 517 19.68 13.38 2.83
CA GLN A 517 20.66 13.76 3.83
C GLN A 517 20.06 14.64 4.94
N HIS A 518 18.77 14.96 4.87
CA HIS A 518 18.05 15.64 5.94
C HIS A 518 17.63 14.63 7.02
N PRO A 519 17.39 15.06 8.27
CA PRO A 519 16.84 14.20 9.30
C PRO A 519 15.42 13.76 8.93
N VAL A 520 15.09 12.50 9.21
CA VAL A 520 13.71 12.03 9.07
C VAL A 520 12.84 12.65 10.16
N VAL A 521 11.68 13.19 9.75
CA VAL A 521 10.68 13.81 10.65
C VAL A 521 9.31 13.18 10.44
N CYS A 522 8.28 13.64 11.15
CA CYS A 522 6.93 13.07 11.10
C CYS A 522 6.92 11.56 11.40
N VAL A 523 7.83 11.13 12.27
CA VAL A 523 7.93 9.77 12.79
C VAL A 523 7.58 9.75 14.27
N SER A 524 6.68 8.85 14.67
CA SER A 524 6.36 8.67 16.08
C SER A 524 7.42 7.84 16.78
N TRP A 525 7.42 7.86 18.11
CA TRP A 525 8.27 6.96 18.90
C TRP A 525 8.05 5.49 18.51
N MET A 526 6.80 5.12 18.19
CA MET A 526 6.46 3.75 17.77
C MET A 526 7.05 3.41 16.39
N ASP A 527 7.05 4.35 15.45
CA ASP A 527 7.70 4.20 14.14
C ASP A 527 9.20 3.99 14.29
N VAL A 528 9.83 4.76 15.18
CA VAL A 528 11.26 4.66 15.50
C VAL A 528 11.61 3.29 16.09
N GLN A 529 10.80 2.75 16.99
CA GLN A 529 11.04 1.39 17.53
C GLN A 529 10.94 0.32 16.45
N ASN A 530 10.02 0.45 15.48
CA ASN A 530 9.93 -0.49 14.37
C ASN A 530 11.15 -0.40 13.43
N TYR A 531 11.63 0.82 13.15
CA TYR A 531 12.88 1.04 12.42
C TYR A 531 14.07 0.37 13.13
N ILE A 532 14.19 0.57 14.45
CA ILE A 532 15.26 -0.02 15.26
C ILE A 532 15.18 -1.55 15.27
N GLY A 533 13.98 -2.13 15.40
CA GLY A 533 13.78 -3.57 15.34
C GLY A 533 14.28 -4.16 14.02
N TRP A 534 13.85 -3.57 12.91
CA TRP A 534 14.33 -3.95 11.58
C TRP A 534 15.85 -3.78 11.43
N LEU A 535 16.40 -2.65 11.89
CA LEU A 535 17.83 -2.39 11.81
C LEU A 535 18.61 -3.47 12.58
N ASN A 536 18.14 -3.86 13.75
CA ASN A 536 18.79 -4.88 14.57
C ASN A 536 18.76 -6.26 13.94
N GLU A 537 17.68 -6.61 13.22
CA GLU A 537 17.57 -7.87 12.49
C GLU A 537 18.45 -7.93 11.23
N ASN A 538 18.86 -6.77 10.70
CA ASN A 538 19.51 -6.64 9.40
C ASN A 538 20.91 -6.00 9.47
N SER A 539 21.52 -5.94 10.66
CA SER A 539 22.86 -5.38 10.88
C SER A 539 23.55 -6.02 12.10
N ALA A 540 24.63 -5.42 12.59
CA ALA A 540 25.35 -5.88 13.78
C ALA A 540 24.52 -5.88 15.09
N GLY A 541 23.29 -5.37 15.07
CA GLY A 541 22.36 -5.42 16.19
C GLY A 541 22.73 -4.51 17.37
N GLY A 542 21.88 -4.51 18.40
CA GLY A 542 22.11 -3.76 19.65
C GLY A 542 21.77 -2.27 19.61
N TYR A 543 21.22 -1.77 18.50
CA TYR A 543 20.74 -0.40 18.39
C TYR A 543 19.47 -0.18 19.20
N ARG A 544 19.34 1.02 19.74
CA ARG A 544 18.18 1.51 20.50
C ARG A 544 18.12 3.04 20.43
N LEU A 545 17.08 3.64 20.98
CA LEU A 545 17.13 5.06 21.34
C LEU A 545 18.03 5.26 22.57
N PRO A 546 18.67 6.43 22.72
CA PRO A 546 19.39 6.76 23.94
C PRO A 546 18.41 6.90 25.11
N THR A 547 18.89 6.62 26.31
CA THR A 547 18.21 7.13 27.52
C THR A 547 18.35 8.64 27.56
N GLU A 548 17.49 9.31 28.30
CA GLU A 548 17.59 10.75 28.44
C GLU A 548 18.93 11.20 29.05
N ALA A 549 19.40 10.47 30.06
CA ALA A 549 20.70 10.73 30.67
C ALA A 549 21.86 10.58 29.67
N GLU A 550 21.83 9.53 28.84
CA GLU A 550 22.84 9.35 27.79
C GLU A 550 22.80 10.48 26.75
N TRP A 551 21.59 10.92 26.37
CA TRP A 551 21.43 12.00 25.40
C TRP A 551 22.01 13.31 25.93
N GLU A 552 21.67 13.71 27.17
CA GLU A 552 22.17 14.96 27.74
C GLU A 552 23.67 14.90 28.03
N TYR A 553 24.19 13.77 28.53
CA TYR A 553 25.63 13.55 28.69
C TYR A 553 26.37 13.74 27.37
N ALA A 554 25.86 13.10 26.31
CA ALA A 554 26.42 13.17 24.96
C ALA A 554 26.35 14.59 24.38
N ALA A 555 25.23 15.30 24.60
CA ALA A 555 25.06 16.67 24.14
C ALA A 555 26.04 17.63 24.82
N ARG A 556 26.22 17.50 26.14
CA ARG A 556 27.16 18.31 26.93
C ARG A 556 28.60 18.12 26.49
N ALA A 557 29.00 16.88 26.20
CA ALA A 557 30.38 16.54 25.82
C ALA A 557 31.44 17.20 26.72
N GLY A 558 31.20 17.18 28.03
CA GLY A 558 32.08 17.78 29.06
C GLY A 558 31.77 19.22 29.46
N THR A 559 30.87 19.92 28.75
CA THR A 559 30.47 21.28 29.10
C THR A 559 29.41 21.32 30.21
N GLN A 560 29.42 22.40 30.99
CA GLN A 560 28.40 22.71 32.01
C GLN A 560 27.55 23.92 31.64
N THR A 561 27.68 24.39 30.41
CA THR A 561 27.03 25.60 29.90
C THR A 561 25.63 25.30 29.36
N ALA A 562 24.83 26.36 29.19
CA ALA A 562 23.47 26.25 28.68
C ALA A 562 23.42 25.63 27.27
N TYR A 563 24.36 25.97 26.39
CA TYR A 563 24.54 25.34 25.09
C TYR A 563 25.86 24.57 25.05
N PHE A 564 25.97 23.55 24.20
CA PHE A 564 27.22 22.77 24.13
C PHE A 564 28.41 23.58 23.58
N TRP A 565 28.14 24.69 22.88
CA TRP A 565 29.17 25.62 22.40
C TRP A 565 29.48 26.76 23.38
N GLY A 566 28.80 26.82 24.53
CA GLY A 566 29.02 27.82 25.58
C GLY A 566 27.72 28.47 26.07
N SER A 567 27.83 29.57 26.82
CA SER A 567 26.68 30.30 27.37
C SER A 567 26.29 31.55 26.56
N ALA A 568 27.06 31.89 25.52
CA ALA A 568 26.84 33.12 24.75
C ALA A 568 25.67 32.96 23.76
N VAL A 569 24.73 33.90 23.83
CA VAL A 569 23.71 34.13 22.80
C VAL A 569 24.26 35.17 21.83
N ASP A 570 25.06 34.73 20.87
CA ASP A 570 25.72 35.60 19.91
C ASP A 570 25.67 35.05 18.48
N ALA A 571 26.28 35.79 17.55
CA ALA A 571 26.27 35.45 16.14
C ALA A 571 27.02 34.14 15.79
N LYS A 572 27.76 33.53 16.73
CA LYS A 572 28.50 32.28 16.51
C LYS A 572 27.62 31.06 16.68
N ALA A 573 26.42 31.17 17.29
CA ALA A 573 25.52 30.04 17.50
C ALA A 573 25.22 29.27 16.20
N CYS A 574 24.97 29.98 15.10
CA CYS A 574 24.72 29.39 13.78
C CYS A 574 25.93 28.69 13.14
N ARG A 575 27.11 28.67 13.79
CA ARG A 575 28.23 27.79 13.40
C ARG A 575 28.05 26.36 13.92
N TYR A 576 27.17 26.17 14.90
CA TYR A 576 27.00 24.94 15.67
C TYR A 576 25.62 24.31 15.47
N ALA A 577 24.62 25.06 14.98
CA ALA A 577 23.25 24.59 14.94
C ALA A 577 22.39 25.31 13.88
N ASN A 578 21.33 24.60 13.43
CA ASN A 578 20.19 25.11 12.67
C ASN A 578 19.04 25.45 13.65
N ILE A 579 18.64 26.72 13.76
CA ILE A 579 17.97 27.29 14.94
C ILE A 579 17.01 28.43 14.58
N ALA A 580 16.17 28.86 15.52
CA ALA A 580 15.44 30.12 15.33
C ALA A 580 16.43 31.28 15.26
N ASP A 581 16.57 31.86 14.08
CA ASP A 581 17.55 32.88 13.76
C ASP A 581 16.89 34.21 13.34
N LYS A 582 17.72 35.23 13.06
CA LYS A 582 17.22 36.57 12.72
C LYS A 582 16.57 36.64 11.33
N ALA A 583 16.83 35.69 10.44
CA ALA A 583 16.43 35.75 9.04
C ALA A 583 14.94 35.42 8.85
N HIS A 584 14.32 34.76 9.82
CA HIS A 584 13.00 34.16 9.66
C HIS A 584 11.90 34.72 10.59
N ASN A 585 12.13 35.88 11.25
CA ASN A 585 11.15 36.59 12.09
C ASN A 585 10.52 35.74 13.22
N TRP A 586 11.23 34.74 13.73
CA TRP A 586 10.80 34.00 14.92
C TRP A 586 10.88 34.89 16.17
N SER A 587 10.10 34.60 17.21
CA SER A 587 10.26 35.26 18.51
C SER A 587 11.42 34.63 19.29
N LYS A 588 12.23 35.43 19.99
CA LYS A 588 13.39 34.97 20.78
C LYS A 588 14.42 34.15 19.98
N PHE A 589 15.02 34.78 18.97
CA PHE A 589 16.00 34.21 18.05
C PHE A 589 17.47 34.46 18.46
N PHE A 590 18.38 33.67 17.89
CA PHE A 590 19.82 33.94 17.95
C PHE A 590 20.23 34.99 16.91
N PRO A 591 21.12 35.93 17.23
CA PRO A 591 21.48 37.04 16.35
C PRO A 591 22.44 36.63 15.21
N CYS A 592 22.12 35.56 14.50
CA CYS A 592 22.84 35.03 13.34
C CYS A 592 21.86 34.62 12.23
N ASP A 593 22.42 34.09 11.15
CA ASP A 593 21.73 33.47 10.02
C ASP A 593 22.42 32.13 9.79
N ASP A 594 21.70 31.02 9.91
CA ASP A 594 22.22 29.67 9.74
C ASP A 594 22.05 29.12 8.32
N GLY A 595 21.45 29.91 7.43
CA GLY A 595 21.21 29.57 6.03
C GLY A 595 20.06 28.58 5.79
N ALA A 596 19.29 28.21 6.82
CA ALA A 596 18.25 27.20 6.74
C ALA A 596 16.92 27.67 7.34
N LYS A 597 15.86 27.66 6.52
CA LYS A 597 14.50 28.01 6.98
C LYS A 597 13.81 26.88 7.76
N TYR A 598 14.15 25.64 7.42
CA TYR A 598 13.55 24.41 7.93
C TYR A 598 14.66 23.45 8.37
N THR A 599 14.43 22.14 8.40
CA THR A 599 15.52 21.17 8.58
C THR A 599 16.62 21.40 7.53
N ASN A 600 17.86 21.14 7.90
CA ASN A 600 19.02 21.17 7.02
C ASN A 600 19.65 19.77 6.93
N THR A 601 20.60 19.61 6.01
CA THR A 601 21.41 18.38 5.91
C THR A 601 22.11 18.11 7.24
N VAL A 602 22.03 16.87 7.72
CA VAL A 602 22.71 16.47 8.95
C VAL A 602 24.22 16.70 8.85
N ALA A 603 24.85 17.06 9.94
CA ALA A 603 26.28 17.40 10.01
C ALA A 603 26.70 18.61 9.15
N SER A 604 25.80 19.57 8.93
CA SER A 604 26.13 20.84 8.27
C SER A 604 26.88 21.83 9.17
N TYR A 605 26.77 21.65 10.49
CA TYR A 605 27.36 22.55 11.49
C TYR A 605 28.50 21.86 12.26
N ARG A 606 29.22 22.60 13.11
CA ARG A 606 30.34 22.05 13.87
C ARG A 606 29.85 21.02 14.93
N PRO A 607 30.57 19.89 15.09
CA PRO A 607 30.23 18.92 16.11
C PRO A 607 30.64 19.41 17.52
N ASN A 608 30.09 18.77 18.55
CA ASN A 608 30.58 18.92 19.91
C ASN A 608 31.89 18.12 20.14
N ALA A 609 32.43 18.16 21.36
CA ALA A 609 33.72 17.52 21.68
C ALA A 609 33.73 15.99 21.55
N PHE A 610 32.56 15.35 21.48
CA PHE A 610 32.43 13.91 21.22
C PHE A 610 32.28 13.57 19.73
N GLY A 611 32.35 14.57 18.85
CA GLY A 611 32.17 14.37 17.40
C GLY A 611 30.70 14.16 17.01
N LEU A 612 29.76 14.60 17.84
CA LEU A 612 28.32 14.52 17.57
C LEU A 612 27.83 15.84 16.98
N TYR A 613 27.05 15.73 15.92
CA TYR A 613 26.46 16.83 15.17
C TYR A 613 24.99 17.02 15.56
N ASP A 614 24.50 18.24 15.37
CA ASP A 614 23.09 18.60 15.51
C ASP A 614 22.50 18.23 16.88
N MET A 615 23.31 18.20 17.95
CA MET A 615 22.84 17.93 19.31
C MET A 615 21.99 19.10 19.87
N SER A 616 21.87 20.20 19.14
CA SER A 616 20.95 21.29 19.43
C SER A 616 20.47 21.87 18.12
N GLY A 617 19.16 22.04 17.97
CA GLY A 617 18.56 22.51 16.73
C GLY A 617 18.34 21.38 15.71
N ASN A 618 18.12 21.76 14.45
CA ASN A 618 17.67 20.89 13.36
C ASN A 618 16.32 20.19 13.67
N VAL A 619 16.30 19.07 14.40
CA VAL A 619 15.06 18.42 14.86
C VAL A 619 15.14 17.99 16.32
N TRP A 620 13.98 17.98 17.00
CA TRP A 620 13.86 17.35 18.31
C TRP A 620 14.11 15.86 18.19
N GLU A 621 14.62 15.24 19.25
CA GLU A 621 14.98 13.83 19.21
C GLU A 621 14.30 13.01 20.28
N TRP A 622 13.62 11.95 19.85
CA TRP A 622 13.05 10.95 20.74
C TRP A 622 14.13 10.24 21.57
N THR A 623 13.88 10.07 22.86
CA THR A 623 14.63 9.18 23.75
C THR A 623 13.78 7.95 24.10
N CYS A 624 14.39 6.92 24.70
CA CYS A 624 13.63 5.78 25.23
C CYS A 624 13.06 6.01 26.65
N SER A 625 13.38 7.13 27.29
CA SER A 625 13.02 7.37 28.69
C SER A 625 11.61 7.94 28.84
N LYS A 626 10.87 7.41 29.81
CA LYS A 626 9.61 8.00 30.26
C LYS A 626 9.91 9.36 30.90
N TYR A 627 9.13 10.37 30.55
CA TYR A 627 9.21 11.67 31.20
C TYR A 627 8.84 11.56 32.67
N ASP A 628 9.74 12.05 33.50
CA ASP A 628 9.56 12.21 34.93
C ASP A 628 10.07 13.59 35.33
N LYS A 629 9.15 14.38 35.91
CA LYS A 629 9.41 15.76 36.34
C LYS A 629 10.51 15.82 37.41
N ASN A 630 10.65 14.79 38.24
CA ASN A 630 11.51 14.82 39.42
C ASN A 630 12.80 14.00 39.28
N TYR A 631 13.07 13.42 38.10
CA TYR A 631 14.22 12.54 37.89
C TYR A 631 14.35 11.41 38.94
N SER A 632 13.28 10.67 39.18
CA SER A 632 13.25 9.56 40.16
C SER A 632 13.93 8.27 39.68
N GLY A 633 14.73 8.34 38.60
CA GLY A 633 15.50 7.21 38.07
C GLY A 633 15.06 6.75 36.67
N GLY A 634 13.95 7.27 36.14
CA GLY A 634 13.42 6.94 34.81
C GLY A 634 14.32 7.43 33.66
N GLU A 635 15.06 8.50 33.88
CA GLU A 635 16.00 9.12 32.93
C GLU A 635 17.17 8.20 32.53
N LYS A 636 17.43 7.16 33.33
CA LYS A 636 18.48 6.16 33.10
C LYS A 636 17.97 4.87 32.45
N LYS A 637 16.67 4.77 32.17
CA LYS A 637 16.03 3.52 31.74
C LYS A 637 15.21 3.73 30.48
N CYS A 638 15.26 2.74 29.61
CA CYS A 638 14.33 2.65 28.49
C CYS A 638 12.99 2.07 28.96
N LEU A 639 11.90 2.71 28.59
CA LEU A 639 10.56 2.15 28.72
C LEU A 639 10.40 1.01 27.70
N SER A 640 9.85 -0.13 28.11
CA SER A 640 9.58 -1.21 27.16
C SER A 640 8.45 -0.81 26.20
N LYS A 641 8.50 -1.34 24.97
CA LYS A 641 7.48 -1.06 23.95
C LYS A 641 6.06 -1.37 24.41
N ASN A 642 5.88 -2.43 25.21
CA ASN A 642 4.57 -2.85 25.74
C ASN A 642 4.02 -1.92 26.83
N HIS A 643 4.88 -1.15 27.50
CA HIS A 643 4.46 -0.19 28.54
C HIS A 643 4.36 1.25 28.01
N ALA A 644 4.80 1.51 26.77
CA ALA A 644 4.63 2.82 26.13
C ALA A 644 3.15 3.11 25.82
N SER A 645 2.34 2.09 25.54
CA SER A 645 0.90 2.22 25.26
C SER A 645 0.03 2.62 26.47
N ASP A 646 0.57 2.59 27.69
CA ASP A 646 -0.18 2.84 28.93
C ASP A 646 -0.32 4.35 29.25
N GLY A 647 -0.25 5.22 28.24
CA GLY A 647 -0.36 6.69 28.39
C GLY A 647 0.90 7.37 28.96
N ALA A 648 2.05 6.71 28.95
CA ALA A 648 3.31 7.32 29.33
C ALA A 648 3.78 8.34 28.26
N LYS A 649 4.20 9.53 28.69
CA LYS A 649 4.91 10.48 27.81
C LYS A 649 6.39 10.16 27.78
N LEU A 650 7.00 10.23 26.60
CA LEU A 650 8.41 9.94 26.35
C LEU A 650 9.15 11.26 26.16
N VAL A 651 10.41 11.32 26.59
CA VAL A 651 11.19 12.56 26.55
C VAL A 651 11.71 12.83 25.14
N LEU A 652 11.58 14.10 24.73
CA LEU A 652 12.21 14.73 23.57
C LEU A 652 13.31 15.70 24.02
N ARG A 653 14.42 15.76 23.29
CA ARG A 653 15.57 16.63 23.61
C ARG A 653 16.06 17.40 22.37
N GLY A 654 16.83 18.47 22.58
CA GLY A 654 17.64 19.13 21.54
C GLY A 654 17.03 20.35 20.85
N GLY A 655 15.70 20.48 20.80
CA GLY A 655 15.11 21.57 20.03
C GLY A 655 15.13 21.30 18.52
N SER A 656 14.67 22.27 17.73
CA SER A 656 14.55 22.16 16.27
C SER A 656 14.97 23.44 15.55
N PHE A 657 14.92 23.45 14.22
CA PHE A 657 15.18 24.61 13.36
C PHE A 657 14.35 25.86 13.68
N TYR A 658 13.23 25.76 14.41
CA TYR A 658 12.45 26.92 14.86
C TYR A 658 12.56 27.17 16.37
N SER A 659 13.45 26.47 17.06
CA SER A 659 13.60 26.60 18.51
C SER A 659 14.55 27.75 18.86
N GLY A 660 14.06 28.64 19.72
CA GLY A 660 14.81 29.80 20.23
C GLY A 660 15.60 29.51 21.50
N LEU A 661 16.09 30.59 22.12
CA LEU A 661 17.09 30.57 23.22
C LEU A 661 16.81 29.52 24.31
N ARG A 662 15.56 29.48 24.81
CA ARG A 662 15.14 28.57 25.87
C ARG A 662 15.17 27.10 25.46
N ARG A 663 14.66 26.78 24.27
CA ARG A 663 14.39 25.40 23.82
C ARG A 663 15.64 24.68 23.29
N LEU A 664 16.70 25.43 23.02
CA LEU A 664 18.00 24.88 22.58
C LEU A 664 18.99 24.63 23.70
N ARG A 665 18.65 24.99 24.94
CA ARG A 665 19.52 24.67 26.07
C ARG A 665 19.66 23.15 26.17
N VAL A 666 20.87 22.67 26.45
CA VAL A 666 21.18 21.25 26.54
C VAL A 666 20.33 20.56 27.60
N ALA A 667 20.00 21.27 28.70
CA ALA A 667 19.16 20.79 29.79
C ALA A 667 17.64 20.81 29.50
N HIS A 668 17.19 21.54 28.46
CA HIS A 668 15.77 21.66 28.16
C HIS A 668 15.18 20.32 27.73
N ARG A 669 13.95 20.06 28.18
CA ARG A 669 13.23 18.80 27.98
C ARG A 669 11.85 19.11 27.42
N ASP A 670 11.40 18.29 26.49
CA ASP A 670 9.99 18.23 26.12
C ASP A 670 9.48 16.80 26.26
N ARG A 671 8.17 16.59 26.18
CA ARG A 671 7.58 15.26 26.30
C ARG A 671 6.27 15.16 25.58
N ASP A 672 6.07 14.04 24.92
CA ASP A 672 4.76 13.71 24.38
C ASP A 672 4.47 12.22 24.31
N TYR A 673 3.24 11.88 23.94
CA TYR A 673 2.80 10.51 23.80
C TYR A 673 3.51 9.80 22.63
N PRO A 674 3.69 8.47 22.71
CA PRO A 674 4.50 7.73 21.73
C PRO A 674 3.89 7.63 20.32
N TRP A 675 2.63 8.05 20.14
CA TRP A 675 1.95 8.13 18.85
C TRP A 675 2.00 9.52 18.20
N GLU A 676 2.51 10.52 18.93
CA GLU A 676 2.65 11.88 18.45
C GLU A 676 3.79 11.98 17.45
N ARG A 677 3.67 12.92 16.49
CA ARG A 677 4.60 13.08 15.38
C ARG A 677 4.51 14.48 14.78
N HIS A 678 5.66 15.15 14.69
CA HIS A 678 5.77 16.52 14.21
C HIS A 678 6.76 16.64 13.05
N ASP A 679 6.60 17.68 12.24
CA ASP A 679 7.50 18.05 11.12
C ASP A 679 8.92 18.49 11.54
N SER A 680 9.18 18.43 12.84
CA SER A 680 10.41 18.87 13.48
C SER A 680 10.90 17.89 14.54
N TRP A 681 10.33 16.68 14.60
CA TRP A 681 10.72 15.63 15.53
C TRP A 681 11.27 14.42 14.75
N GLY A 682 12.52 14.09 15.02
CA GLY A 682 13.23 12.92 14.53
C GLY A 682 13.86 12.12 15.68
N PHE A 683 15.02 11.51 15.41
CA PHE A 683 15.74 10.70 16.39
C PHE A 683 17.17 10.39 15.96
N ARG A 684 18.00 9.97 16.91
CA ARG A 684 19.30 9.32 16.66
C ARG A 684 19.41 7.99 17.40
N LEU A 685 20.41 7.19 17.04
CA LEU A 685 20.62 5.85 17.58
C LEU A 685 21.63 5.85 18.73
N ALA A 686 21.48 4.91 19.65
CA ALA A 686 22.47 4.53 20.65
C ALA A 686 22.68 3.02 20.64
N ARG A 687 23.79 2.55 21.18
CA ARG A 687 24.11 1.12 21.32
C ARG A 687 24.98 0.90 22.55
N ALA A 688 24.69 -0.14 23.33
CA ALA A 688 25.55 -0.52 24.45
C ALA A 688 26.91 -1.03 23.94
N ARG A 689 27.98 -0.68 24.65
CA ARG A 689 29.34 -1.11 24.32
C ARG A 689 29.72 -2.41 25.03
#